data_AF-A0A3D3ZN54-F1
#
_entry.id   AF-A0A3D3ZN54-F1
#
_cell.length_a   1.000
_cell.length_b   1.000
_cell.length_c   1.000
_cell.angle_alpha   90.00
_cell.angle_beta   90.00
_cell.angle_gamma   90.00
#
_symmetry.space_group_name_H-M   'P 1'
#
loop_
_entity.id
_entity.type
_entity.pdbx_description
1 polymer ?
#
loop_
_entity_poly.entity_id
_entity_poly.type
_entity_poly.pdbx_seq_one_letter_code
_entity_poly.pdbx_strand_id
1 'polypeptide(L)'
;LIENVLPRLQASLQSHLPVAYLAEHGGYLCIHRWFGAALRRTSGELTAEQARGLAKQGLWAQQTLTGERSELTMLPHEITAWERISSGVERIPSADEHSGSAYDRCVYRRKGYCFVSRAEEQVKAAKIVVTTHAGLLDDITGIHSLLATIDRRLILDAELLEEEIARWSSSELDLTRVVGLLNTIGTELPDGRYQGLLALAAPALRENGPGGLSTTPTVGKSEVDARMRAWFQSLRHASNAVSNMFSCFSQLLEEFLQHGSGTHGSGREKGRGRNNERADQPLRLTGETRNLGAWTDVERAWQQTAQRLQSVIDLVHEVERMLLTTQHSHHRLDVGSGEEDSVATELAAIAQKLLEQKRLGQQALTLADSDMVYWLRMPPSPPPFVQQTAQQRQSVASTAATEQQQAAVPVLYGQLVQIAPLLKRTIFSGDAGIILSGASLSVDNNFSFCRGRFGLENDVCPALSVVTEHHEQTLLYLPNDVPEPNMPQYQRSLDEMLIQLATALEGQMAILYTSHAALRSSYAAVKPVLEGRGILVLGQGIDGSPRQLWQVFSSQGKVIVLGTGNFWDTVGEINQVPVCTVITRLPMPVLNDPPIAARADHYSDQLHQLTVPVASLRLRRALNRLAWSDSRRNAIVLFDRRLLSKEYGSTVLHTLPRCSQRQGAVSHMPETILDWLTASGSWE
;
A
#
# COMPACT_ATOMS: atom_id res chain seq x y z
N LEU A 1 -1.70 -6.75 20.60
CA LEU A 1 -1.64 -8.20 20.94
C LEU A 1 -0.49 -8.51 21.90
N ILE A 2 0.77 -8.30 21.49
CA ILE A 2 1.98 -8.72 22.23
C ILE A 2 2.15 -7.96 23.56
N GLU A 3 2.00 -6.64 23.56
CA GLU A 3 2.28 -5.82 24.75
C GLU A 3 1.18 -5.91 25.83
N ASN A 4 -0.07 -6.11 25.41
CA ASN A 4 -1.24 -5.98 26.30
C ASN A 4 -2.01 -7.30 26.50
N VAL A 5 -2.41 -7.96 25.41
CA VAL A 5 -3.39 -9.06 25.45
C VAL A 5 -2.74 -10.36 25.90
N LEU A 6 -1.62 -10.75 25.27
CA LEU A 6 -0.92 -12.00 25.59
C LEU A 6 -0.40 -12.02 27.04
N PRO A 7 0.22 -10.96 27.59
CA PRO A 7 0.66 -10.94 28.98
C PRO A 7 -0.49 -11.08 29.98
N ARG A 8 -1.62 -10.40 29.73
CA ARG A 8 -2.83 -10.53 30.56
C ARG A 8 -3.41 -11.94 30.51
N LEU A 9 -3.47 -12.54 29.31
CA LEU A 9 -3.96 -13.91 29.12
C LEU A 9 -3.06 -14.93 29.83
N GLN A 10 -1.75 -14.80 29.66
CA GLN A 10 -0.75 -15.65 30.29
C GLN A 10 -0.81 -15.58 31.83
N ALA A 11 -0.97 -14.36 32.39
CA ALA A 11 -1.18 -14.17 33.81
C ALA A 11 -2.47 -14.85 34.32
N SER A 12 -3.58 -14.72 33.58
CA SER A 12 -4.87 -15.35 33.91
C SER A 12 -4.79 -16.89 33.88
N LEU A 13 -4.08 -17.43 32.89
CA LEU A 13 -3.88 -18.87 32.72
C LEU A 13 -2.74 -19.44 33.56
N GLN A 14 -2.04 -18.61 34.36
CA GLN A 14 -0.84 -18.99 35.12
C GLN A 14 0.21 -19.71 34.24
N SER A 15 0.40 -19.23 33.01
CA SER A 15 1.32 -19.80 32.03
C SER A 15 2.34 -18.77 31.58
N HIS A 16 3.55 -19.21 31.24
CA HIS A 16 4.61 -18.35 30.68
C HIS A 16 5.13 -18.97 29.39
N LEU A 17 4.38 -18.78 28.31
CA LEU A 17 4.77 -19.27 27.00
C LEU A 17 5.67 -18.21 26.33
N PRO A 18 6.87 -18.57 25.86
CA PRO A 18 7.73 -17.64 25.15
C PRO A 18 7.06 -17.18 23.86
N VAL A 19 7.00 -15.87 23.67
CA VAL A 19 6.40 -15.21 22.50
C VAL A 19 7.51 -14.53 21.71
N ALA A 20 7.51 -14.70 20.39
CA ALA A 20 8.37 -13.96 19.48
C ALA A 20 7.54 -13.22 18.43
N TYR A 21 8.02 -12.06 18.00
CA TYR A 21 7.51 -11.37 16.83
C TYR A 21 8.41 -11.64 15.63
N LEU A 22 7.81 -11.84 14.46
CA LEU A 22 8.52 -11.93 13.19
C LEU A 22 7.98 -10.86 12.24
N ALA A 23 8.79 -9.82 11.98
CA ALA A 23 8.52 -8.86 10.92
C ALA A 23 8.73 -9.47 9.53
N GLU A 24 8.09 -8.87 8.52
CA GLU A 24 8.33 -9.13 7.10
C GLU A 24 9.80 -8.89 6.69
N HIS A 25 10.25 -9.50 5.59
CA HIS A 25 11.52 -9.17 4.94
C HIS A 25 11.53 -7.66 4.62
N GLY A 26 12.66 -6.99 4.82
CA GLY A 26 12.69 -5.52 4.81
C GLY A 26 12.28 -4.86 6.12
N GLY A 27 11.72 -5.62 7.07
CA GLY A 27 11.16 -5.11 8.32
C GLY A 27 12.17 -4.79 9.43
N TYR A 28 13.43 -5.19 9.28
CA TYR A 28 14.48 -4.93 10.26
C TYR A 28 15.58 -4.00 9.74
N LEU A 29 16.23 -3.30 10.66
CA LEU A 29 17.44 -2.53 10.41
C LEU A 29 18.60 -3.48 10.06
N CYS A 30 19.24 -3.23 8.92
CA CYS A 30 20.53 -3.83 8.60
C CYS A 30 21.68 -2.96 9.13
N ILE A 31 22.34 -3.43 10.19
CA ILE A 31 23.50 -2.74 10.77
C ILE A 31 24.65 -2.59 9.76
N HIS A 32 24.83 -3.59 8.90
CA HIS A 32 25.84 -3.54 7.84
C HIS A 32 25.58 -2.37 6.87
N ARG A 33 24.33 -2.19 6.43
CA ARG A 33 23.96 -1.08 5.55
C ARG A 33 23.98 0.25 6.28
N TRP A 34 23.55 0.30 7.56
CA TRP A 34 23.58 1.49 8.40
C TRP A 34 24.98 2.11 8.51
N PHE A 35 26.00 1.31 8.87
CA PHE A 35 27.39 1.77 8.94
C PHE A 35 28.11 1.75 7.57
N GLY A 36 27.49 1.18 6.54
CA GLY A 36 28.02 1.02 5.19
C GLY A 36 27.33 1.93 4.17
N ALA A 37 26.62 1.34 3.21
CA ALA A 37 26.05 2.01 2.03
C ALA A 37 25.05 3.15 2.33
N ALA A 38 24.36 3.12 3.47
CA ALA A 38 23.33 4.09 3.82
C ALA A 38 23.86 5.53 3.94
N LEU A 39 25.05 5.67 4.53
CA LEU A 39 25.72 6.95 4.80
C LEU A 39 26.70 7.37 3.69
N ARG A 40 26.86 6.55 2.65
CA ARG A 40 27.75 6.86 1.51
C ARG A 40 27.04 7.72 0.47
N ARG A 41 27.78 8.65 -0.14
CA ARG A 41 27.34 9.52 -1.26
C ARG A 41 27.07 8.77 -2.58
N THR A 42 27.17 7.45 -2.57
CA THR A 42 27.26 6.60 -3.76
C THR A 42 25.93 6.36 -4.45
N SER A 43 24.82 6.72 -3.81
CA SER A 43 23.46 6.65 -4.37
C SER A 43 22.94 7.97 -4.95
N GLY A 44 23.83 8.95 -5.16
CA GLY A 44 23.43 10.32 -5.52
C GLY A 44 23.27 11.23 -4.31
N GLU A 45 22.91 12.49 -4.55
CA GLU A 45 22.55 13.43 -3.49
C GLU A 45 21.26 12.97 -2.81
N LEU A 46 21.25 12.98 -1.48
CA LEU A 46 20.05 12.66 -0.72
C LEU A 46 19.00 13.74 -0.96
N THR A 47 17.78 13.35 -1.26
CA THR A 47 16.67 14.30 -1.22
C THR A 47 16.47 14.82 0.21
N ALA A 48 15.89 16.00 0.37
CA ALA A 48 15.60 16.56 1.70
C ALA A 48 14.73 15.62 2.56
N GLU A 49 13.86 14.85 1.91
CA GLU A 49 12.97 13.86 2.53
C GLU A 49 13.75 12.64 3.00
N GLN A 50 14.65 12.11 2.16
CA GLN A 50 15.54 11.02 2.53
C GLN A 50 16.48 11.41 3.68
N ALA A 51 17.06 12.62 3.61
CA ALA A 51 17.93 13.13 4.68
C ALA A 51 17.19 13.24 6.02
N ARG A 52 15.94 13.74 6.00
CA ARG A 52 15.07 13.79 7.18
C ARG A 52 14.76 12.40 7.74
N GLY A 53 14.37 11.47 6.86
CA GLY A 53 14.11 10.08 7.24
C GLY A 53 15.32 9.41 7.89
N LEU A 54 16.51 9.56 7.29
CA LEU A 54 17.76 9.01 7.83
C LEU A 54 18.15 9.66 9.17
N ALA A 55 17.96 10.98 9.33
CA ALA A 55 18.25 11.65 10.60
C ALA A 55 17.39 11.10 11.75
N LYS A 56 16.10 10.89 11.49
CA LYS A 56 15.16 10.29 12.44
C LYS A 56 15.53 8.84 12.77
N GLN A 57 15.86 8.06 11.74
CA GLN A 57 16.33 6.68 11.90
C GLN A 57 17.64 6.63 12.70
N GLY A 58 18.53 7.62 12.58
CA GLY A 58 19.78 7.68 13.34
C GLY A 58 19.61 7.87 14.84
N LEU A 59 18.63 8.65 15.27
CA LEU A 59 18.28 8.76 16.68
C LEU A 59 17.69 7.46 17.22
N TRP A 60 16.80 6.83 16.44
CA TRP A 60 16.16 5.57 16.80
C TRP A 60 17.13 4.38 16.84
N ALA A 61 18.04 4.29 15.86
CA ALA A 61 18.99 3.19 15.75
C ALA A 61 19.94 3.08 16.96
N GLN A 62 20.11 4.17 17.72
CA GLN A 62 20.89 4.18 18.97
C GLN A 62 20.11 3.60 20.17
N GLN A 63 18.78 3.51 20.09
CA GLN A 63 17.90 3.16 21.20
C GLN A 63 17.19 1.81 20.99
N THR A 64 17.02 1.38 19.75
CA THR A 64 16.28 0.16 19.43
C THR A 64 16.96 -1.11 19.95
N LEU A 65 16.16 -2.01 20.51
CA LEU A 65 16.61 -3.33 20.98
C LEU A 65 16.26 -4.46 20.00
N THR A 66 15.24 -4.24 19.15
CA THR A 66 14.70 -5.21 18.19
C THR A 66 15.08 -4.89 16.75
N GLY A 67 15.36 -3.62 16.44
CA GLY A 67 15.64 -3.14 15.10
C GLY A 67 14.43 -3.14 14.17
N GLU A 68 13.20 -3.24 14.68
CA GLU A 68 11.99 -3.34 13.87
C GLU A 68 11.50 -1.98 13.32
N ARG A 69 11.09 -1.95 12.05
CA ARG A 69 10.47 -0.78 11.41
C ARG A 69 9.22 -0.29 12.14
N SER A 70 8.46 -1.20 12.75
CA SER A 70 7.21 -0.94 13.49
C SER A 70 7.42 0.03 14.66
N GLU A 71 8.61 0.10 15.23
CA GLU A 71 8.99 1.05 16.29
C GLU A 71 9.03 2.50 15.79
N LEU A 72 9.13 2.71 14.47
CA LEU A 72 9.20 4.01 13.83
C LEU A 72 7.86 4.43 13.22
N THR A 73 7.33 5.57 13.67
CA THR A 73 6.27 6.26 12.93
C THR A 73 6.90 7.07 11.80
N MET A 74 6.82 6.62 10.54
CA MET A 74 7.38 7.34 9.39
C MET A 74 6.30 7.92 8.47
N LEU A 75 6.58 9.08 7.87
CA LEU A 75 5.74 9.64 6.81
C LEU A 75 6.00 8.91 5.49
N PRO A 76 5.05 8.87 4.54
CA PRO A 76 5.21 8.14 3.28
C PRO A 76 6.48 8.51 2.49
N HIS A 77 6.85 9.79 2.46
CA HIS A 77 8.08 10.25 1.79
C HIS A 77 9.37 9.87 2.54
N GLU A 78 9.29 9.60 3.85
CA GLU A 78 10.43 9.14 4.65
C GLU A 78 10.71 7.64 4.43
N ILE A 79 9.74 6.87 3.91
CA ILE A 79 9.87 5.40 3.68
C ILE A 79 11.04 5.08 2.75
N THR A 80 11.29 5.91 1.74
CA THR A 80 12.42 5.73 0.82
C THR A 80 13.79 5.76 1.52
N ALA A 81 13.89 6.40 2.69
CA ALA A 81 15.10 6.33 3.53
C ALA A 81 15.25 4.94 4.18
N TRP A 82 14.16 4.32 4.60
CA TRP A 82 14.18 2.97 5.21
C TRP A 82 14.66 1.90 4.23
N GLU A 83 14.28 2.00 2.96
CA GLU A 83 14.75 1.07 1.91
C GLU A 83 16.28 1.04 1.76
N ARG A 84 16.97 2.12 2.17
CA ARG A 84 18.44 2.22 2.14
C ARG A 84 19.12 1.48 3.28
N ILE A 85 18.42 1.24 4.38
CA ILE A 85 19.01 0.69 5.62
C ILE A 85 18.36 -0.61 6.06
N SER A 86 17.26 -1.01 5.44
CA SER A 86 16.54 -2.25 5.73
C SER A 86 17.31 -3.49 5.31
N SER A 87 17.09 -4.57 6.04
CA SER A 87 17.59 -5.91 5.74
C SER A 87 16.76 -6.62 4.67
N GLY A 88 17.34 -7.54 3.93
CA GLY A 88 16.61 -8.45 3.02
C GLY A 88 17.38 -8.65 1.72
N VAL A 89 17.97 -7.57 1.21
CA VAL A 89 18.85 -7.59 0.04
C VAL A 89 20.04 -8.54 0.24
N GLU A 90 20.52 -8.69 1.46
CA GLU A 90 21.66 -9.54 1.77
C GLU A 90 21.36 -11.03 1.59
N ARG A 91 20.07 -11.41 1.61
CA ARG A 91 19.62 -12.79 1.40
C ARG A 91 19.50 -13.17 -0.06
N ILE A 92 19.62 -12.19 -0.97
CA ILE A 92 19.62 -12.44 -2.41
C ILE A 92 20.82 -13.35 -2.71
N PRO A 93 20.59 -14.52 -3.36
CA PRO A 93 21.68 -15.38 -3.77
C PRO A 93 22.64 -14.62 -4.68
N SER A 94 23.94 -14.80 -4.47
CA SER A 94 24.93 -14.21 -5.35
C SER A 94 24.93 -14.88 -6.72
N ALA A 95 25.36 -14.15 -7.75
CA ALA A 95 25.65 -14.70 -9.08
C ALA A 95 26.78 -15.73 -9.09
N ASP A 96 27.61 -15.79 -8.05
CA ASP A 96 28.58 -16.86 -7.82
C ASP A 96 28.04 -17.85 -6.78
N GLU A 97 27.66 -19.05 -7.25
CA GLU A 97 27.09 -20.12 -6.43
C GLU A 97 28.04 -20.56 -5.29
N HIS A 98 29.36 -20.43 -5.47
CA HIS A 98 30.34 -20.83 -4.46
C HIS A 98 30.39 -19.86 -3.27
N SER A 99 30.02 -18.61 -3.49
CA SER A 99 30.17 -17.53 -2.52
C SER A 99 29.01 -17.46 -1.52
N GLY A 100 27.88 -18.13 -1.78
CA GLY A 100 26.67 -18.04 -0.95
C GLY A 100 26.06 -16.63 -0.91
N SER A 101 25.12 -16.39 0.01
CA SER A 101 24.50 -15.06 0.17
C SER A 101 25.38 -14.11 1.01
N ALA A 102 25.21 -12.80 0.82
CA ALA A 102 25.88 -11.81 1.69
C ALA A 102 25.45 -11.95 3.16
N TYR A 103 24.23 -12.44 3.40
CA TYR A 103 23.71 -12.74 4.73
C TYR A 103 24.55 -13.81 5.45
N ASP A 104 24.96 -14.87 4.75
CA ASP A 104 25.78 -15.94 5.32
C ASP A 104 27.18 -15.46 5.71
N ARG A 105 27.74 -14.55 4.91
CA ARG A 105 29.07 -13.96 5.14
C ARG A 105 29.06 -12.79 6.11
N CYS A 106 27.91 -12.25 6.48
CA CYS A 106 27.81 -11.01 7.25
C CYS A 106 28.53 -11.07 8.63
N VAL A 107 29.47 -10.15 8.85
CA VAL A 107 30.26 -10.05 10.10
C VAL A 107 29.35 -9.74 11.30
N TYR A 108 28.38 -8.84 11.13
CA TYR A 108 27.45 -8.47 12.21
C TYR A 108 26.56 -9.64 12.64
N ARG A 109 26.21 -10.53 11.71
CA ARG A 109 25.50 -11.77 12.02
C ARG A 109 26.38 -12.72 12.83
N ARG A 110 27.59 -13.01 12.35
CA ARG A 110 28.54 -13.91 13.05
C ARG A 110 28.90 -13.42 14.46
N LYS A 111 28.91 -12.10 14.68
CA LYS A 111 29.15 -11.48 15.99
C LYS A 111 27.90 -11.31 16.86
N GLY A 112 26.72 -11.74 16.40
CA GLY A 112 25.48 -11.68 17.18
C GLY A 112 24.78 -10.32 17.25
N TYR A 113 25.16 -9.35 16.41
CA TYR A 113 24.55 -8.02 16.38
C TYR A 113 23.39 -7.91 15.36
N CYS A 114 23.24 -8.86 14.44
CA CYS A 114 22.19 -8.81 13.42
C CYS A 114 20.79 -9.00 14.02
N PHE A 115 19.93 -7.99 13.88
CA PHE A 115 18.54 -8.02 14.34
C PHE A 115 17.73 -9.15 13.71
N VAL A 116 17.90 -9.38 12.40
CA VAL A 116 17.24 -10.49 11.69
C VAL A 116 17.60 -11.83 12.32
N SER A 117 18.89 -12.15 12.45
CA SER A 117 19.34 -13.43 13.02
C SER A 117 18.83 -13.64 14.45
N ARG A 118 18.81 -12.58 15.27
CA ARG A 118 18.27 -12.62 16.63
C ARG A 118 16.76 -12.89 16.64
N ALA A 119 16.01 -12.26 15.74
CA ALA A 119 14.58 -12.52 15.60
C ALA A 119 14.31 -13.97 15.16
N GLU A 120 15.08 -14.51 14.21
CA GLU A 120 14.95 -15.91 13.78
C GLU A 120 15.24 -16.90 14.93
N GLU A 121 16.27 -16.63 15.75
CA GLU A 121 16.58 -17.42 16.93
C GLU A 121 15.45 -17.36 17.98
N GLN A 122 14.87 -16.18 18.20
CA GLN A 122 13.73 -16.01 19.10
C GLN A 122 12.50 -16.77 18.59
N VAL A 123 12.21 -16.72 17.28
CA VAL A 123 11.11 -17.47 16.65
C VAL A 123 11.30 -18.97 16.84
N LYS A 124 12.51 -19.49 16.64
CA LYS A 124 12.84 -20.91 16.86
C LYS A 124 12.68 -21.34 18.32
N ALA A 125 12.91 -20.43 19.27
CA ALA A 125 12.76 -20.70 20.70
C ALA A 125 11.33 -20.48 21.23
N ALA A 126 10.48 -19.78 20.48
CA ALA A 126 9.14 -19.40 20.91
C ALA A 126 8.13 -20.54 20.83
N LYS A 127 7.08 -20.43 21.64
CA LYS A 127 5.88 -21.28 21.58
C LYS A 127 4.73 -20.57 20.89
N ILE A 128 4.75 -19.24 20.86
CA ILE A 128 3.80 -18.41 20.13
C ILE A 128 4.61 -17.47 19.25
N VAL A 129 4.35 -17.51 17.95
CA VAL A 129 4.94 -16.58 16.99
C VAL A 129 3.84 -15.64 16.51
N VAL A 130 4.11 -14.35 16.58
CA VAL A 130 3.19 -13.29 16.10
C VAL A 130 3.82 -12.64 14.88
N THR A 131 3.04 -12.47 13.82
CA THR A 131 3.45 -11.74 12.61
C THR A 131 2.25 -11.02 12.02
N THR A 132 2.48 -10.15 11.03
CA THR A 132 1.42 -9.52 10.24
C THR A 132 0.94 -10.48 9.13
N HIS A 133 -0.19 -10.19 8.48
CA HIS A 133 -0.61 -10.99 7.31
C HIS A 133 0.44 -10.94 6.19
N ALA A 134 1.01 -9.77 5.93
CA ALA A 134 2.10 -9.59 4.97
C ALA A 134 3.34 -10.42 5.35
N GLY A 135 3.78 -10.35 6.62
CA GLY A 135 4.92 -11.12 7.12
C GLY A 135 4.70 -12.63 7.05
N LEU A 136 3.47 -13.11 7.29
CA LEU A 136 3.12 -14.52 7.12
C LEU A 136 3.28 -14.99 5.67
N LEU A 137 2.75 -14.22 4.72
CA LEU A 137 2.82 -14.54 3.28
C LEU A 137 4.26 -14.50 2.79
N ASP A 138 4.97 -13.45 3.18
CA ASP A 138 6.35 -13.21 2.81
C ASP A 138 7.30 -14.30 3.33
N ASP A 139 7.11 -14.79 4.57
CA ASP A 139 7.88 -15.92 5.09
C ASP A 139 7.51 -17.25 4.42
N ILE A 140 6.22 -17.59 4.32
CA ILE A 140 5.77 -18.90 3.78
C ILE A 140 6.09 -19.05 2.28
N THR A 141 6.11 -17.95 1.54
CA THR A 141 6.49 -17.97 0.11
C THR A 141 8.00 -17.90 -0.11
N GLY A 142 8.77 -17.59 0.94
CA GLY A 142 10.23 -17.53 0.91
C GLY A 142 10.91 -18.90 0.85
N ILE A 143 12.17 -18.92 0.42
CA ILE A 143 13.00 -20.13 0.30
C ILE A 143 13.30 -20.74 1.68
N HIS A 144 13.43 -19.90 2.70
CA HIS A 144 13.77 -20.29 4.07
C HIS A 144 12.65 -19.90 5.04
N SER A 145 11.48 -20.50 4.87
CA SER A 145 10.33 -20.24 5.74
C SER A 145 10.54 -20.78 7.16
N LEU A 146 10.31 -19.94 8.16
CA LEU A 146 10.24 -20.34 9.57
C LEU A 146 8.83 -20.76 9.98
N LEU A 147 7.81 -20.24 9.28
CA LEU A 147 6.40 -20.41 9.65
C LEU A 147 5.70 -21.53 8.88
N ALA A 148 6.26 -22.03 7.77
CA ALA A 148 5.64 -23.06 6.94
C ALA A 148 5.35 -24.36 7.71
N THR A 149 6.22 -24.72 8.67
CA THR A 149 6.07 -25.92 9.52
C THR A 149 5.08 -25.74 10.68
N ILE A 150 4.52 -24.55 10.86
CA ILE A 150 3.56 -24.27 11.94
C ILE A 150 2.15 -24.63 11.46
N ASP A 151 1.67 -25.77 11.94
CA ASP A 151 0.36 -26.32 11.56
C ASP A 151 -0.82 -25.68 12.31
N ARG A 152 -0.59 -24.94 13.40
CA ARG A 152 -1.66 -24.27 14.15
C ARG A 152 -1.61 -22.77 13.95
N ARG A 153 -2.63 -22.20 13.30
CA ARG A 153 -2.65 -20.80 12.90
C ARG A 153 -3.92 -20.10 13.41
N LEU A 154 -3.74 -18.97 14.08
CA LEU A 154 -4.83 -18.07 14.45
C LEU A 154 -4.71 -16.80 13.60
N ILE A 155 -5.58 -16.66 12.61
CA ILE A 155 -5.62 -15.48 11.74
C ILE A 155 -6.66 -14.52 12.30
N LEU A 156 -6.17 -13.47 12.95
CA LEU A 156 -6.98 -12.35 13.44
C LEU A 156 -7.21 -11.34 12.32
N ASP A 157 -8.28 -10.54 12.44
CA ASP A 157 -8.72 -9.56 11.45
C ASP A 157 -8.83 -10.16 10.04
N ALA A 158 -9.32 -11.41 9.95
CA ALA A 158 -9.35 -12.18 8.71
C ALA A 158 -10.11 -11.47 7.57
N GLU A 159 -11.01 -10.53 7.87
CA GLU A 159 -11.67 -9.68 6.87
C GLU A 159 -10.69 -8.82 6.05
N LEU A 160 -9.52 -8.51 6.61
CA LEU A 160 -8.45 -7.76 5.94
C LEU A 160 -7.56 -8.63 5.07
N LEU A 161 -7.63 -9.96 5.23
CA LEU A 161 -6.68 -10.89 4.61
C LEU A 161 -6.58 -10.72 3.09
N GLU A 162 -7.72 -10.53 2.40
CA GLU A 162 -7.68 -10.26 0.95
C GLU A 162 -7.09 -8.90 0.61
N GLU A 163 -7.43 -7.85 1.36
CA GLU A 163 -6.91 -6.50 1.10
C GLU A 163 -5.39 -6.47 1.33
N GLU A 164 -4.90 -7.20 2.34
CA GLU A 164 -3.46 -7.33 2.63
C GLU A 164 -2.74 -8.22 1.60
N ILE A 165 -3.31 -9.36 1.17
CA ILE A 165 -2.73 -10.18 0.08
C ILE A 165 -2.67 -9.38 -1.22
N ALA A 166 -3.74 -8.67 -1.55
CA ALA A 166 -3.79 -7.83 -2.74
C ALA A 166 -2.75 -6.71 -2.67
N ARG A 167 -2.52 -6.12 -1.49
CA ARG A 167 -1.47 -5.11 -1.30
C ARG A 167 -0.06 -5.72 -1.39
N TRP A 168 0.17 -6.87 -0.76
CA TRP A 168 1.45 -7.59 -0.78
C TRP A 168 1.84 -8.05 -2.19
N SER A 169 0.86 -8.51 -2.99
CA SER A 169 1.07 -8.91 -4.39
C SER A 169 1.04 -7.75 -5.39
N SER A 170 0.80 -6.51 -4.93
CA SER A 170 0.76 -5.34 -5.79
C SER A 170 2.17 -5.02 -6.28
N SER A 171 2.28 -4.78 -7.58
CA SER A 171 3.54 -4.48 -8.23
C SER A 171 3.33 -3.36 -9.25
N GLU A 172 4.36 -2.54 -9.41
CA GLU A 172 4.31 -1.34 -10.23
C GLU A 172 5.57 -1.28 -11.11
N LEU A 173 5.36 -0.92 -12.38
CA LEU A 173 6.38 -0.62 -13.36
C LEU A 173 6.26 0.87 -13.70
N ASP A 174 7.18 1.65 -13.14
CA ASP A 174 7.27 3.11 -13.26
C ASP A 174 8.59 3.54 -13.92
N LEU A 175 8.51 4.55 -14.78
CA LEU A 175 9.65 5.09 -15.52
C LEU A 175 10.73 5.61 -14.58
N THR A 176 10.33 6.43 -13.60
CA THR A 176 11.28 7.06 -12.66
C THR A 176 12.00 6.00 -11.84
N ARG A 177 11.27 4.97 -11.38
CA ARG A 177 11.86 3.84 -10.65
C ARG A 177 12.87 3.05 -11.50
N VAL A 178 12.52 2.63 -12.71
CA VAL A 178 13.42 1.82 -13.55
C VAL A 178 14.65 2.61 -13.98
N VAL A 179 14.48 3.86 -14.41
CA VAL A 179 15.60 4.74 -14.77
C VAL A 179 16.47 5.05 -13.56
N GLY A 180 15.87 5.24 -12.37
CA GLY A 180 16.61 5.40 -11.11
C GLY A 180 17.50 4.20 -10.78
N LEU A 181 17.02 2.98 -11.00
CA LEU A 181 17.83 1.76 -10.85
C LEU A 181 19.00 1.74 -11.83
N LEU A 182 18.76 2.06 -13.12
CA LEU A 182 19.81 2.12 -14.14
C LEU A 182 20.88 3.19 -13.81
N ASN A 183 20.45 4.37 -13.37
CA ASN A 183 21.36 5.45 -12.95
C ASN A 183 22.17 5.09 -11.70
N THR A 184 21.61 4.27 -10.80
CA THR A 184 22.33 3.77 -9.62
C THR A 184 23.44 2.80 -10.03
N ILE A 185 23.21 1.96 -11.05
CA ILE A 185 24.27 1.12 -11.63
C ILE A 185 25.37 2.01 -12.20
N GLY A 186 24.99 2.97 -13.05
CA GLY A 186 25.92 3.96 -13.57
C GLY A 186 25.30 5.04 -14.43
N THR A 187 25.86 6.25 -14.37
CA THR A 187 25.56 7.36 -15.28
C THR A 187 26.85 8.02 -15.80
N GLU A 188 26.81 8.46 -17.06
CA GLU A 188 27.87 9.24 -17.69
C GLU A 188 27.52 10.73 -17.58
N LEU A 189 28.38 11.49 -16.93
CA LEU A 189 28.22 12.92 -16.73
C LEU A 189 28.62 13.71 -18.00
N PRO A 190 28.11 14.93 -18.20
CA PRO A 190 28.41 15.75 -19.39
C PRO A 190 29.90 16.07 -19.58
N ASP A 191 30.70 15.99 -18.51
CA ASP A 191 32.14 16.20 -18.50
C ASP A 191 32.94 14.91 -18.81
N GLY A 192 32.26 13.82 -19.16
CA GLY A 192 32.86 12.52 -19.48
C GLY A 192 33.26 11.68 -18.27
N ARG A 193 32.93 12.12 -17.05
CA ARG A 193 33.14 11.32 -15.83
C ARG A 193 32.01 10.31 -15.63
N TYR A 194 32.35 9.20 -14.98
CA TYR A 194 31.39 8.16 -14.61
C TYR A 194 31.02 8.24 -13.13
N GLN A 195 29.73 8.03 -12.83
CA GLN A 195 29.18 7.93 -11.48
C GLN A 195 28.36 6.64 -11.33
N GLY A 196 28.16 6.18 -10.09
CA GLY A 196 27.33 5.00 -9.76
C GLY A 196 28.15 3.83 -9.24
N LEU A 197 27.49 2.69 -9.02
CA LEU A 197 28.15 1.48 -8.48
C LEU A 197 29.27 0.96 -9.39
N LEU A 198 29.12 1.05 -10.71
CA LEU A 198 30.19 0.65 -11.64
C LEU A 198 31.43 1.54 -11.53
N ALA A 199 31.25 2.84 -11.26
CA ALA A 199 32.38 3.75 -11.05
C ALA A 199 33.13 3.45 -9.74
N LEU A 200 32.46 2.86 -8.75
CA LEU A 200 33.08 2.43 -7.49
C LEU A 200 33.72 1.06 -7.60
N ALA A 201 33.17 0.18 -8.43
CA ALA A 201 33.78 -1.11 -8.77
C ALA A 201 35.06 -0.93 -9.62
N ALA A 202 35.16 0.19 -10.34
CA ALA A 202 36.26 0.50 -11.26
C ALA A 202 37.68 0.24 -10.72
N PRO A 203 38.06 0.63 -9.49
CA PRO A 203 39.40 0.38 -8.97
C PRO A 203 39.67 -1.10 -8.68
N ALA A 204 38.68 -1.84 -8.15
CA ALA A 204 38.80 -3.28 -7.89
C ALA A 204 38.87 -4.11 -9.19
N LEU A 205 38.25 -3.60 -10.27
CA LEU A 205 38.31 -4.19 -11.61
C LEU A 205 39.61 -3.87 -12.37
N ARG A 206 40.40 -2.88 -11.90
CA ARG A 206 41.75 -2.65 -12.40
C ARG A 206 42.66 -3.62 -11.65
N GLU A 207 43.08 -4.70 -12.29
CA GLU A 207 44.11 -5.56 -11.71
C GLU A 207 45.33 -4.70 -11.29
N ASN A 208 45.61 -4.71 -9.99
CA ASN A 208 46.80 -4.23 -9.27
C ASN A 208 47.77 -3.30 -10.03
N GLY A 209 47.85 -2.04 -9.61
CA GLY A 209 49.08 -1.26 -9.73
C GLY A 209 49.06 0.02 -8.89
N PRO A 210 50.17 0.48 -8.28
CA PRO A 210 51.54 -0.04 -8.26
C PRO A 210 52.01 -0.43 -6.84
N GLY A 211 52.38 -1.70 -6.66
CA GLY A 211 53.04 -2.21 -5.46
C GLY A 211 53.56 -3.60 -5.78
N GLY A 212 54.84 -3.68 -6.17
CA GLY A 212 55.42 -4.81 -6.90
C GLY A 212 55.37 -6.15 -6.17
N LEU A 213 55.14 -7.22 -6.95
CA LEU A 213 55.74 -8.57 -6.88
C LEU A 213 54.84 -9.71 -7.43
N SER A 214 53.62 -9.45 -7.93
CA SER A 214 52.78 -10.52 -8.49
C SER A 214 52.95 -10.70 -10.01
N THR A 215 53.13 -11.95 -10.46
CA THR A 215 53.46 -12.37 -11.84
C THR A 215 52.26 -12.93 -12.62
N THR A 216 51.10 -12.27 -12.60
CA THR A 216 49.92 -12.62 -13.42
C THR A 216 49.55 -11.48 -14.36
N PRO A 217 49.00 -11.77 -15.57
CA PRO A 217 48.95 -10.81 -16.67
C PRO A 217 47.98 -9.67 -16.37
N THR A 218 48.50 -8.46 -16.32
CA THR A 218 47.77 -7.19 -16.11
C THR A 218 46.89 -6.86 -17.31
N VAL A 219 45.57 -6.79 -17.11
CA VAL A 219 44.66 -6.13 -18.06
C VAL A 219 45.10 -4.67 -18.28
N GLY A 220 45.32 -4.27 -19.53
CA GLY A 220 45.80 -2.91 -19.86
C GLY A 220 44.75 -1.84 -19.55
N LYS A 221 45.17 -0.64 -19.14
CA LYS A 221 44.27 0.51 -18.88
C LYS A 221 43.28 0.76 -20.04
N SER A 222 43.73 0.56 -21.28
CA SER A 222 42.90 0.68 -22.49
C SER A 222 41.76 -0.33 -22.58
N GLU A 223 41.94 -1.53 -22.04
CA GLU A 223 40.97 -2.61 -22.06
C GLU A 223 39.88 -2.39 -20.99
N VAL A 224 40.27 -1.93 -19.80
CA VAL A 224 39.32 -1.47 -18.77
C VAL A 224 38.49 -0.28 -19.27
N ASP A 225 39.12 0.71 -19.92
CA ASP A 225 38.43 1.87 -20.48
C ASP A 225 37.50 1.49 -21.66
N ALA A 226 37.83 0.46 -22.43
CA ALA A 226 36.95 -0.09 -23.47
C ALA A 226 35.74 -0.82 -22.87
N ARG A 227 35.97 -1.62 -21.82
CA ARG A 227 34.91 -2.35 -21.10
C ARG A 227 33.93 -1.42 -20.40
N MET A 228 34.44 -0.39 -19.72
CA MET A 228 33.59 0.65 -19.12
C MET A 228 32.73 1.35 -20.17
N ARG A 229 33.32 1.77 -21.30
CA ARG A 229 32.54 2.39 -22.39
C ARG A 229 31.42 1.49 -22.89
N ALA A 230 31.69 0.19 -23.08
CA ALA A 230 30.66 -0.78 -23.48
C ALA A 230 29.54 -0.90 -22.43
N TRP A 231 29.88 -0.90 -21.15
CA TRP A 231 28.89 -0.97 -20.06
C TRP A 231 27.99 0.26 -19.99
N PHE A 232 28.57 1.46 -20.03
CA PHE A 232 27.80 2.72 -20.03
C PHE A 232 26.96 2.87 -21.30
N GLN A 233 27.43 2.36 -22.46
CA GLN A 233 26.60 2.27 -23.66
C GLN A 233 25.39 1.35 -23.46
N SER A 234 25.57 0.18 -22.84
CA SER A 234 24.47 -0.75 -22.52
C SER A 234 23.41 -0.08 -21.62
N LEU A 235 23.85 0.62 -20.57
CA LEU A 235 22.96 1.37 -19.66
C LEU A 235 22.19 2.48 -20.39
N ARG A 236 22.86 3.22 -21.30
CA ARG A 236 22.21 4.25 -22.11
C ARG A 236 21.19 3.66 -23.08
N HIS A 237 21.51 2.54 -23.73
CA HIS A 237 20.56 1.85 -24.60
C HIS A 237 19.34 1.33 -23.84
N ALA A 238 19.53 0.78 -22.63
CA ALA A 238 18.43 0.37 -21.77
C ALA A 238 17.55 1.56 -21.35
N SER A 239 18.15 2.65 -20.91
CA SER A 239 17.41 3.86 -20.49
C SER A 239 16.57 4.45 -21.62
N ASN A 240 17.12 4.50 -22.84
CA ASN A 240 16.40 4.94 -24.03
C ASN A 240 15.25 3.99 -24.41
N ALA A 241 15.47 2.67 -24.33
CA ALA A 241 14.44 1.67 -24.63
C ALA A 241 13.27 1.77 -23.64
N VAL A 242 13.56 1.89 -22.35
CA VAL A 242 12.55 2.10 -21.29
C VAL A 242 11.75 3.37 -21.55
N SER A 243 12.42 4.49 -21.85
CA SER A 243 11.74 5.76 -22.15
C SER A 243 10.81 5.65 -23.36
N ASN A 244 11.24 4.95 -24.41
CA ASN A 244 10.43 4.69 -25.60
C ASN A 244 9.20 3.82 -25.29
N MET A 245 9.36 2.75 -24.51
CA MET A 245 8.25 1.89 -24.08
C MET A 245 7.18 2.68 -23.33
N PHE A 246 7.58 3.53 -22.38
CA PHE A 246 6.64 4.37 -21.65
C PHE A 246 5.96 5.42 -22.54
N SER A 247 6.63 5.88 -23.59
CA SER A 247 6.02 6.76 -24.60
C SER A 247 4.94 6.02 -25.39
N CYS A 248 5.16 4.75 -25.74
CA CYS A 248 4.15 3.88 -26.35
C CYS A 248 2.98 3.60 -25.39
N PHE A 249 3.23 3.43 -24.09
CA PHE A 249 2.14 3.33 -23.09
C PHE A 249 1.28 4.60 -23.03
N SER A 250 1.88 5.79 -23.13
CA SER A 250 1.12 7.05 -23.21
C SER A 250 0.21 7.07 -24.43
N GLN A 251 0.73 6.67 -25.60
CA GLN A 251 -0.05 6.61 -26.84
C GLN A 251 -1.22 5.61 -26.75
N LEU A 252 -0.98 4.42 -26.17
CA LEU A 252 -2.02 3.42 -25.97
C LEU A 252 -3.14 3.93 -25.05
N LEU A 253 -2.77 4.60 -23.95
CA LEU A 253 -3.74 5.18 -23.02
C LEU A 253 -4.52 6.33 -23.66
N GLU A 254 -3.87 7.19 -24.45
CA GLU A 254 -4.52 8.26 -25.19
C GLU A 254 -5.51 7.73 -26.23
N GLU A 255 -5.14 6.68 -26.98
CA GLU A 255 -6.03 6.02 -27.95
C GLU A 255 -7.29 5.48 -27.26
N PHE A 256 -7.13 4.81 -26.11
CA PHE A 256 -8.26 4.30 -25.32
C PHE A 256 -9.19 5.43 -24.86
N LEU A 257 -8.64 6.51 -24.31
CA LEU A 257 -9.42 7.66 -23.84
C LEU A 257 -10.19 8.35 -24.97
N GLN A 258 -9.65 8.34 -26.21
CA GLN A 258 -10.33 8.86 -27.38
C GLN A 258 -11.48 7.93 -27.85
N HIS A 259 -11.25 6.61 -27.87
CA HIS A 259 -12.27 5.63 -28.28
C HIS A 259 -13.43 5.49 -27.29
N GLY A 260 -13.18 5.62 -25.99
CA GLY A 260 -14.22 5.58 -24.94
C GLY A 260 -15.24 6.73 -25.00
N SER A 261 -15.00 7.76 -25.82
CA SER A 261 -15.93 8.89 -26.01
C SER A 261 -17.08 8.59 -26.98
N GLY A 262 -17.05 7.46 -27.70
CA GLY A 262 -17.98 7.17 -28.80
C GLY A 262 -19.22 6.32 -28.45
N THR A 263 -19.28 5.65 -27.30
CA THR A 263 -20.26 4.55 -27.07
C THR A 263 -21.36 4.80 -26.04
N HIS A 264 -21.47 5.99 -25.43
CA HIS A 264 -22.67 6.35 -24.65
C HIS A 264 -23.12 7.80 -24.86
N GLY A 265 -24.25 7.97 -25.55
CA GLY A 265 -25.16 9.11 -25.41
C GLY A 265 -24.91 10.31 -26.33
N SER A 266 -25.85 10.56 -27.23
CA SER A 266 -25.99 11.81 -27.96
C SER A 266 -26.14 13.00 -27.00
N GLY A 267 -25.37 14.06 -27.21
CA GLY A 267 -25.49 15.30 -26.43
C GLY A 267 -24.27 16.19 -26.53
N ARG A 268 -24.25 17.07 -27.52
CA ARG A 268 -23.29 18.18 -27.63
C ARG A 268 -23.44 19.13 -26.42
N GLU A 269 -22.59 18.99 -25.43
CA GLU A 269 -22.19 20.09 -24.55
C GLU A 269 -20.67 20.06 -24.34
N LYS A 270 -19.96 20.94 -25.06
CA LYS A 270 -18.56 21.28 -24.80
C LYS A 270 -18.50 22.16 -23.55
N GLY A 271 -18.63 21.54 -22.38
CA GLY A 271 -18.33 22.18 -21.09
C GLY A 271 -16.81 22.26 -20.88
N ARG A 272 -16.25 23.47 -20.97
CA ARG A 272 -14.89 23.79 -20.49
C ARG A 272 -14.86 23.62 -18.97
N GLY A 273 -14.40 22.45 -18.49
CA GLY A 273 -14.28 22.20 -17.04
C GLY A 273 -13.97 20.76 -16.59
N ARG A 274 -13.91 19.77 -17.51
CA ARG A 274 -13.81 18.34 -17.15
C ARG A 274 -12.56 17.60 -17.66
N ASN A 275 -11.46 18.30 -17.92
CA ASN A 275 -10.23 17.64 -18.39
C ASN A 275 -9.52 16.83 -17.28
N ASN A 276 -9.65 17.21 -16.01
CA ASN A 276 -8.96 16.52 -14.91
C ASN A 276 -9.61 15.17 -14.52
N GLU A 277 -10.93 15.02 -14.62
CA GLU A 277 -11.60 13.74 -14.30
C GLU A 277 -11.38 12.67 -15.37
N ARG A 278 -11.11 13.08 -16.63
CA ARG A 278 -10.89 12.16 -17.76
C ARG A 278 -9.46 11.62 -17.83
N ALA A 279 -8.49 12.39 -17.36
CA ALA A 279 -7.07 12.01 -17.41
C ALA A 279 -6.70 10.87 -16.43
N ASP A 280 -7.60 10.52 -15.49
CA ASP A 280 -7.33 9.57 -14.40
C ASP A 280 -8.07 8.23 -14.56
N GLN A 281 -8.67 7.97 -15.73
CA GLN A 281 -9.32 6.67 -15.99
C GLN A 281 -8.27 5.59 -16.30
N PRO A 282 -8.26 4.46 -15.57
CA PRO A 282 -7.33 3.38 -15.83
C PRO A 282 -7.74 2.56 -17.05
N LEU A 283 -6.76 2.13 -17.85
CA LEU A 283 -6.91 1.16 -18.93
C LEU A 283 -6.56 -0.23 -18.42
N ARG A 284 -7.55 -1.10 -18.22
CA ARG A 284 -7.33 -2.52 -17.92
C ARG A 284 -6.81 -3.24 -19.17
N LEU A 285 -5.70 -3.97 -19.05
CA LEU A 285 -5.14 -4.74 -20.14
C LEU A 285 -5.86 -6.09 -20.23
N THR A 286 -6.59 -6.31 -21.32
CA THR A 286 -7.34 -7.55 -21.63
C THR A 286 -7.04 -8.00 -23.06
N GLY A 287 -7.55 -9.16 -23.47
CA GLY A 287 -7.47 -9.60 -24.87
C GLY A 287 -8.05 -8.57 -25.86
N GLU A 288 -9.03 -7.77 -25.44
CA GLU A 288 -9.62 -6.69 -26.25
C GLU A 288 -8.67 -5.52 -26.47
N THR A 289 -7.76 -5.26 -25.52
CA THR A 289 -6.73 -4.20 -25.65
C THR A 289 -5.80 -4.47 -26.84
N ARG A 290 -5.65 -5.72 -27.27
CA ARG A 290 -4.87 -6.09 -28.46
C ARG A 290 -5.45 -5.56 -29.77
N ASN A 291 -6.73 -5.19 -29.77
CA ASN A 291 -7.39 -4.64 -30.96
C ASN A 291 -7.07 -3.15 -31.18
N LEU A 292 -6.45 -2.48 -30.20
CA LEU A 292 -6.01 -1.09 -30.34
C LEU A 292 -4.80 -0.98 -31.28
N GLY A 293 -4.75 0.06 -32.10
CA GLY A 293 -3.69 0.24 -33.10
C GLY A 293 -2.30 0.36 -32.47
N ALA A 294 -2.20 1.11 -31.37
CA ALA A 294 -0.95 1.32 -30.63
C ALA A 294 -0.42 0.06 -29.92
N TRP A 295 -1.20 -1.03 -29.82
CA TRP A 295 -0.78 -2.25 -29.12
C TRP A 295 0.48 -2.88 -29.74
N THR A 296 0.53 -2.93 -31.08
CA THR A 296 1.67 -3.54 -31.80
C THR A 296 2.98 -2.79 -31.56
N ASP A 297 2.92 -1.47 -31.37
CA ASP A 297 4.07 -0.65 -31.06
C ASP A 297 4.52 -0.84 -29.61
N VAL A 298 3.57 -0.97 -28.66
CA VAL A 298 3.84 -1.33 -27.26
C VAL A 298 4.54 -2.69 -27.16
N GLU A 299 4.04 -3.70 -27.87
CA GLU A 299 4.62 -5.05 -27.86
C GLU A 299 6.06 -5.05 -28.40
N ARG A 300 6.31 -4.33 -29.52
CA ARG A 300 7.65 -4.18 -30.08
C ARG A 300 8.59 -3.42 -29.16
N ALA A 301 8.14 -2.31 -28.57
CA ALA A 301 8.92 -1.50 -27.65
C ALA A 301 9.27 -2.28 -26.36
N TRP A 302 8.35 -3.13 -25.88
CA TRP A 302 8.62 -4.03 -24.78
C TRP A 302 9.66 -5.08 -25.11
N GLN A 303 9.55 -5.77 -26.25
CA GLN A 303 10.54 -6.79 -26.63
C GLN A 303 11.96 -6.22 -26.65
N GLN A 304 12.12 -5.02 -27.21
CA GLN A 304 13.39 -4.28 -27.17
C GLN A 304 13.82 -3.96 -25.73
N THR A 305 12.91 -3.44 -24.91
CA THR A 305 13.19 -3.08 -23.51
C THR A 305 13.60 -4.30 -22.69
N ALA A 306 12.85 -5.40 -22.76
CA ALA A 306 13.13 -6.66 -22.07
C ALA A 306 14.49 -7.25 -22.45
N GLN A 307 14.89 -7.14 -23.72
CA GLN A 307 16.22 -7.55 -24.18
C GLN A 307 17.31 -6.65 -23.59
N ARG A 308 17.14 -5.31 -23.64
CA ARG A 308 18.13 -4.37 -23.10
C ARG A 308 18.28 -4.47 -21.59
N LEU A 309 17.18 -4.64 -20.87
CA LEU A 309 17.21 -4.89 -19.42
C LEU A 309 17.93 -6.20 -19.10
N GLN A 310 17.72 -7.26 -19.89
CA GLN A 310 18.48 -8.51 -19.70
C GLN A 310 19.98 -8.29 -19.89
N SER A 311 20.39 -7.58 -20.94
CA SER A 311 21.81 -7.28 -21.15
C SER A 311 22.45 -6.50 -20.00
N VAL A 312 21.69 -5.61 -19.35
CA VAL A 312 22.16 -4.90 -18.14
C VAL A 312 22.23 -5.84 -16.94
N ILE A 313 21.25 -6.72 -16.73
CA ILE A 313 21.26 -7.71 -15.65
C ILE A 313 22.46 -8.65 -15.79
N ASP A 314 22.71 -9.17 -16.99
CA ASP A 314 23.84 -10.07 -17.28
C ASP A 314 25.19 -9.38 -17.01
N LEU A 315 25.31 -8.11 -17.42
CA LEU A 315 26.47 -7.27 -17.14
C LEU A 315 26.69 -7.06 -15.64
N VAL A 316 25.63 -6.74 -14.90
CA VAL A 316 25.71 -6.53 -13.45
C VAL A 316 26.17 -7.81 -12.74
N HIS A 317 25.65 -8.97 -13.13
CA HIS A 317 26.11 -10.26 -12.60
C HIS A 317 27.56 -10.59 -12.99
N GLU A 318 28.00 -10.21 -14.19
CA GLU A 318 29.42 -10.33 -14.58
C GLU A 318 30.31 -9.50 -13.65
N VAL A 319 29.95 -8.24 -13.38
CA VAL A 319 30.69 -7.36 -12.47
C VAL A 319 30.67 -7.88 -11.04
N GLU A 320 29.53 -8.34 -10.56
CA GLU A 320 29.39 -8.97 -9.25
C GLU A 320 30.36 -10.14 -9.08
N ARG A 321 30.40 -11.08 -10.04
CA ARG A 321 31.34 -12.23 -10.01
C ARG A 321 32.80 -11.78 -10.03
N MET A 322 33.15 -10.74 -10.78
CA MET A 322 34.52 -10.21 -10.81
C MET A 322 34.92 -9.60 -9.46
N LEU A 323 34.03 -8.89 -8.79
CA LEU A 323 34.27 -8.33 -7.46
C LEU A 323 34.43 -9.42 -6.39
N LEU A 324 33.62 -10.48 -6.46
CA LEU A 324 33.71 -11.57 -5.50
C LEU A 324 34.96 -12.44 -5.71
N THR A 325 35.37 -12.71 -6.95
CA THR A 325 36.57 -13.52 -7.24
C THR A 325 37.86 -12.80 -6.84
N THR A 326 37.97 -11.49 -7.10
CA THR A 326 39.12 -10.68 -6.66
C THR A 326 39.27 -10.70 -5.13
N GLN A 327 38.18 -10.62 -4.38
CA GLN A 327 38.19 -10.70 -2.91
C GLN A 327 38.73 -12.02 -2.35
N HIS A 328 38.39 -13.16 -2.96
CA HIS A 328 38.91 -14.48 -2.55
C HIS A 328 40.45 -14.52 -2.60
N SER A 329 41.07 -13.77 -3.52
CA SER A 329 42.53 -13.67 -3.63
C SER A 329 43.16 -12.74 -2.57
N HIS A 330 42.47 -11.68 -2.16
CA HIS A 330 42.96 -10.68 -1.18
C HIS A 330 42.74 -11.11 0.28
N HIS A 331 41.89 -12.10 0.55
CA HIS A 331 41.60 -12.60 1.90
C HIS A 331 42.81 -13.24 2.64
N ARG A 332 44.00 -13.29 2.01
CA ARG A 332 45.25 -13.68 2.67
C ARG A 332 46.04 -12.55 3.33
N LEU A 333 45.74 -11.26 3.09
CA LEU A 333 46.67 -10.19 3.51
C LEU A 333 46.10 -8.95 4.20
N ASP A 334 44.79 -8.68 4.25
CA ASP A 334 44.31 -7.60 5.12
C ASP A 334 42.83 -7.71 5.46
N VAL A 335 42.47 -7.38 6.71
CA VAL A 335 41.09 -7.21 7.17
C VAL A 335 40.62 -5.83 6.70
N GLY A 336 40.45 -5.68 5.38
CA GLY A 336 40.11 -4.42 4.73
C GLY A 336 38.60 -4.15 4.67
N SER A 337 38.16 -3.18 5.47
CA SER A 337 37.00 -2.26 5.36
C SER A 337 35.57 -2.75 5.02
N GLY A 338 35.31 -3.96 4.51
CA GLY A 338 33.96 -4.44 4.16
C GLY A 338 33.26 -3.66 3.03
N GLU A 339 34.02 -2.87 2.26
CA GLU A 339 33.49 -1.90 1.30
C GLU A 339 33.12 -2.51 -0.05
N GLU A 340 33.91 -3.45 -0.53
CA GLU A 340 33.72 -4.09 -1.83
C GLU A 340 32.59 -5.12 -1.80
N ASP A 341 32.43 -5.85 -0.68
CA ASP A 341 31.33 -6.79 -0.43
C ASP A 341 29.97 -6.04 -0.42
N SER A 342 29.98 -4.77 0.03
CA SER A 342 28.81 -3.89 -0.03
C SER A 342 28.44 -3.48 -1.47
N VAL A 343 29.40 -3.30 -2.37
CA VAL A 343 29.11 -2.91 -3.77
C VAL A 343 28.55 -4.10 -4.55
N ALA A 344 29.14 -5.29 -4.41
CA ALA A 344 28.64 -6.51 -5.03
C ALA A 344 27.21 -6.85 -4.57
N THR A 345 26.94 -6.72 -3.27
CA THR A 345 25.59 -6.96 -2.71
C THR A 345 24.56 -5.97 -3.26
N GLU A 346 24.89 -4.67 -3.36
CA GLU A 346 23.97 -3.66 -3.92
C GLU A 346 23.76 -3.85 -5.44
N LEU A 347 24.79 -4.29 -6.17
CA LEU A 347 24.66 -4.67 -7.58
C LEU A 347 23.70 -5.86 -7.76
N ALA A 348 23.86 -6.93 -6.98
CA ALA A 348 22.94 -8.09 -6.97
C ALA A 348 21.50 -7.66 -6.66
N ALA A 349 21.32 -6.75 -5.70
CA ALA A 349 20.03 -6.17 -5.35
C ALA A 349 19.34 -5.48 -6.53
N ILE A 350 20.09 -4.64 -7.25
CA ILE A 350 19.55 -3.91 -8.39
C ILE A 350 19.24 -4.86 -9.54
N ALA A 351 20.10 -5.86 -9.79
CA ALA A 351 19.84 -6.89 -10.80
C ALA A 351 18.53 -7.65 -10.52
N GLN A 352 18.29 -8.07 -9.27
CA GLN A 352 17.02 -8.69 -8.89
C GLN A 352 15.83 -7.75 -9.08
N LYS A 353 15.93 -6.49 -8.64
CA LYS A 353 14.86 -5.50 -8.83
C LYS A 353 14.55 -5.28 -10.32
N LEU A 354 15.56 -5.19 -11.18
CA LEU A 354 15.37 -5.09 -12.63
C LEU A 354 14.72 -6.36 -13.21
N LEU A 355 15.08 -7.54 -12.70
CA LEU A 355 14.46 -8.81 -13.11
C LEU A 355 12.97 -8.87 -12.72
N GLU A 356 12.61 -8.41 -11.52
CA GLU A 356 11.21 -8.30 -11.07
C GLU A 356 10.40 -7.36 -11.95
N GLN A 357 10.95 -6.17 -12.26
CA GLN A 357 10.33 -5.21 -13.18
C GLN A 357 10.17 -5.78 -14.59
N LYS A 358 11.17 -6.52 -15.08
CA LYS A 358 11.11 -7.23 -16.35
C LYS A 358 10.02 -8.31 -16.33
N ARG A 359 9.93 -9.11 -15.27
CA ARG A 359 8.92 -10.17 -15.14
C ARG A 359 7.51 -9.59 -15.14
N LEU A 360 7.29 -8.50 -14.41
CA LEU A 360 6.02 -7.80 -14.37
C LEU A 360 5.55 -7.37 -15.76
N GLY A 361 6.40 -6.64 -16.51
CA GLY A 361 6.03 -6.22 -17.87
C GLY A 361 5.82 -7.39 -18.83
N GLN A 362 6.60 -8.47 -18.68
CA GLN A 362 6.43 -9.67 -19.50
C GLN A 362 5.07 -10.31 -19.26
N GLN A 363 4.68 -10.49 -17.99
CA GLN A 363 3.40 -11.06 -17.63
C GLN A 363 2.25 -10.18 -18.13
N ALA A 364 2.33 -8.87 -17.93
CA ALA A 364 1.32 -7.91 -18.38
C ALA A 364 1.07 -7.95 -19.89
N LEU A 365 2.11 -8.16 -20.71
CA LEU A 365 1.98 -8.13 -22.17
C LEU A 365 1.64 -9.49 -22.79
N THR A 366 2.02 -10.58 -22.11
CA THR A 366 1.56 -11.92 -22.53
C THR A 366 0.05 -12.07 -22.43
N LEU A 367 -0.60 -11.34 -21.51
CA LEU A 367 -2.05 -11.42 -21.24
C LEU A 367 -2.55 -12.86 -21.11
N ALA A 368 -1.69 -13.76 -20.60
CA ALA A 368 -2.09 -15.14 -20.34
C ALA A 368 -3.14 -15.16 -19.24
N ASP A 369 -4.08 -16.11 -19.31
CA ASP A 369 -5.04 -16.39 -18.24
C ASP A 369 -4.26 -16.62 -16.95
N SER A 370 -4.25 -15.59 -16.10
CA SER A 370 -3.49 -15.58 -14.87
C SER A 370 -4.38 -14.98 -13.80
N ASP A 371 -4.13 -15.36 -12.54
CA ASP A 371 -4.83 -14.83 -11.37
C ASP A 371 -4.57 -13.31 -11.16
N MET A 372 -3.85 -12.66 -12.07
CA MET A 372 -3.39 -11.28 -11.99
C MET A 372 -4.18 -10.38 -12.96
N VAL A 373 -4.45 -9.15 -12.54
CA VAL A 373 -4.92 -8.08 -13.41
C VAL A 373 -3.81 -7.07 -13.61
N TYR A 374 -3.70 -6.54 -14.84
CA TYR A 374 -2.78 -5.48 -15.20
C TYR A 374 -3.53 -4.28 -15.75
N TRP A 375 -3.09 -3.08 -15.40
CA TRP A 375 -3.69 -1.84 -15.92
C TRP A 375 -2.70 -0.69 -16.00
N LEU A 376 -2.94 0.20 -16.95
CA LEU A 376 -2.22 1.46 -17.11
C LEU A 376 -3.02 2.61 -16.50
N ARG A 377 -2.37 3.50 -15.77
CA ARG A 377 -3.00 4.72 -15.23
C ARG A 377 -2.00 5.85 -15.16
N MET A 378 -2.45 7.09 -15.40
CA MET A 378 -1.66 8.27 -15.12
C MET A 378 -1.50 8.44 -13.60
N PRO A 379 -0.31 8.77 -13.09
CA PRO A 379 -0.15 9.08 -11.68
C PRO A 379 -1.03 10.27 -11.32
N PRO A 380 -1.70 10.26 -10.14
CA PRO A 380 -2.58 11.35 -9.75
C PRO A 380 -1.79 12.65 -9.66
N SER A 381 -2.38 13.73 -10.20
CA SER A 381 -1.75 15.06 -10.09
C SER A 381 -1.53 15.43 -8.61
N PRO A 382 -0.34 15.93 -8.24
CA PRO A 382 -0.05 16.26 -6.85
C PRO A 382 -1.05 17.31 -6.34
N PRO A 383 -1.52 17.22 -5.08
CA PRO A 383 -2.50 18.14 -4.54
C PRO A 383 -1.99 19.60 -4.60
N PRO A 384 -2.89 20.59 -4.72
CA PRO A 384 -2.52 21.98 -5.00
C PRO A 384 -1.58 22.61 -3.96
N PHE A 385 -1.59 22.15 -2.72
CA PHE A 385 -0.62 22.58 -1.68
C PHE A 385 0.82 22.22 -2.02
N VAL A 386 1.07 21.04 -2.60
CA VAL A 386 2.40 20.61 -3.04
C VAL A 386 2.84 21.45 -4.25
N GLN A 387 1.90 21.80 -5.14
CA GLN A 387 2.17 22.69 -6.28
C GLN A 387 2.53 24.11 -5.83
N GLN A 388 1.86 24.66 -4.82
CA GLN A 388 2.19 25.97 -4.25
C GLN A 388 3.57 25.99 -3.57
N THR A 389 3.92 24.91 -2.87
CA THR A 389 5.24 24.76 -2.23
C THR A 389 6.35 24.61 -3.28
N ALA A 390 6.09 23.87 -4.37
CA ALA A 390 7.01 23.72 -5.50
C ALA A 390 7.19 25.05 -6.27
N GLN A 391 6.11 25.80 -6.52
CA GLN A 391 6.16 27.11 -7.17
C GLN A 391 6.87 28.16 -6.31
N GLN A 392 6.66 28.16 -4.98
CA GLN A 392 7.40 29.05 -4.07
C GLN A 392 8.89 28.71 -3.99
N ARG A 393 9.28 27.42 -4.00
CA ARG A 393 10.69 27.00 -4.05
C ARG A 393 11.37 27.33 -5.38
N GLN A 394 10.64 27.27 -6.50
CA GLN A 394 11.14 27.65 -7.83
C GLN A 394 11.43 29.15 -7.96
N SER A 395 10.85 30.01 -7.12
CA SER A 395 11.13 31.45 -7.14
C SER A 395 12.49 31.84 -6.55
N VAL A 396 13.18 30.93 -5.86
CA VAL A 396 14.47 31.22 -5.18
C VAL A 396 15.67 30.56 -5.87
N ALA A 397 15.45 29.61 -6.79
CA ALA A 397 16.51 28.88 -7.49
C ALA A 397 16.45 29.11 -9.00
N SER A 398 16.67 30.36 -9.45
CA SER A 398 16.80 30.69 -10.86
C SER A 398 18.26 30.91 -11.25
N THR A 399 19.03 29.82 -11.40
CA THR A 399 20.18 29.79 -12.32
C THR A 399 20.53 28.34 -12.67
N ALA A 400 20.34 28.02 -13.96
CA ALA A 400 20.95 26.91 -14.71
C ALA A 400 20.55 25.46 -14.37
N ALA A 401 19.32 25.07 -14.74
CA ALA A 401 19.06 23.81 -15.45
C ALA A 401 17.70 23.91 -16.14
N THR A 402 17.66 23.67 -17.45
CA THR A 402 16.42 23.50 -18.21
C THR A 402 15.82 22.15 -17.81
N GLU A 403 15.25 22.05 -16.62
CA GLU A 403 14.37 20.95 -16.26
C GLU A 403 13.09 21.13 -17.07
N GLN A 404 13.04 20.45 -18.22
CA GLN A 404 11.79 20.16 -18.90
C GLN A 404 10.81 19.67 -17.84
N GLN A 405 9.67 20.35 -17.69
CA GLN A 405 8.53 19.82 -16.96
C GLN A 405 8.29 18.40 -17.49
N GLN A 406 8.70 17.39 -16.73
CA GLN A 406 8.51 15.99 -17.09
C GLN A 406 7.00 15.81 -17.23
N ALA A 407 6.55 15.63 -18.47
CA ALA A 407 5.17 15.28 -18.73
C ALA A 407 4.85 14.04 -17.90
N ALA A 408 3.70 14.03 -17.23
CA ALA A 408 3.27 12.86 -16.48
C ALA A 408 3.25 11.65 -17.44
N VAL A 409 3.83 10.54 -17.01
CA VAL A 409 3.93 9.30 -17.79
C VAL A 409 3.06 8.24 -17.11
N PRO A 410 2.34 7.38 -17.84
CA PRO A 410 1.53 6.34 -17.23
C PRO A 410 2.39 5.29 -16.51
N VAL A 411 1.84 4.76 -15.42
CA VAL A 411 2.42 3.65 -14.65
C VAL A 411 1.64 2.38 -14.96
N LEU A 412 2.34 1.27 -15.12
CA LEU A 412 1.75 -0.06 -15.26
C LEU A 412 1.67 -0.71 -13.87
N TYR A 413 0.47 -1.12 -13.49
CA TYR A 413 0.19 -1.80 -12.24
C TYR A 413 -0.15 -3.26 -12.50
N GLY A 414 0.21 -4.13 -11.56
CA GLY A 414 -0.18 -5.54 -11.54
C GLY A 414 -0.60 -5.95 -10.14
N GLN A 415 -1.73 -6.65 -10.00
CA GLN A 415 -2.23 -7.12 -8.71
C GLN A 415 -2.93 -8.47 -8.84
N LEU A 416 -2.83 -9.30 -7.79
CA LEU A 416 -3.58 -10.56 -7.71
C LEU A 416 -5.08 -10.29 -7.49
N VAL A 417 -5.91 -10.86 -8.37
CA VAL A 417 -7.38 -10.80 -8.35
C VAL A 417 -7.93 -11.98 -7.57
N GLN A 418 -7.45 -13.20 -7.88
CA GLN A 418 -7.89 -14.42 -7.23
C GLN A 418 -6.91 -14.83 -6.14
N ILE A 419 -7.30 -14.61 -4.88
CA ILE A 419 -6.46 -14.97 -3.73
C ILE A 419 -6.64 -16.43 -3.29
N ALA A 420 -7.76 -17.05 -3.64
CA ALA A 420 -8.12 -18.39 -3.21
C ALA A 420 -7.07 -19.46 -3.59
N PRO A 421 -6.53 -19.50 -4.84
CA PRO A 421 -5.49 -20.46 -5.21
C PRO A 421 -4.22 -20.28 -4.37
N LEU A 422 -3.82 -19.03 -4.10
CA LEU A 422 -2.67 -18.73 -3.27
C LEU A 422 -2.88 -19.23 -1.84
N LEU A 423 -4.02 -18.87 -1.23
CA LEU A 423 -4.37 -19.28 0.13
C LEU A 423 -4.41 -20.80 0.29
N LYS A 424 -5.01 -21.52 -0.66
CA LYS A 424 -5.04 -23.00 -0.64
C LYS A 424 -3.66 -23.62 -0.68
N ARG A 425 -2.75 -23.06 -1.49
CA ARG A 425 -1.39 -23.58 -1.63
C ARG A 425 -0.50 -23.27 -0.43
N THR A 426 -0.67 -22.11 0.21
CA THR A 426 0.25 -21.61 1.25
C THR A 426 -0.32 -21.67 2.66
N ILE A 427 -1.52 -21.12 2.88
CA ILE A 427 -2.10 -20.95 4.21
C ILE A 427 -2.91 -22.18 4.63
N PHE A 428 -3.73 -22.73 3.73
CA PHE A 428 -4.64 -23.83 4.00
C PHE A 428 -4.11 -25.20 3.53
N SER A 429 -2.80 -25.32 3.27
CA SER A 429 -2.20 -26.58 2.83
C SER A 429 -1.93 -27.52 4.01
N GLY A 430 -2.16 -28.83 3.80
CA GLY A 430 -1.91 -29.90 4.79
C GLY A 430 -3.02 -30.03 5.85
N ASP A 431 -2.71 -30.74 6.94
CA ASP A 431 -3.62 -30.99 8.07
C ASP A 431 -3.59 -29.85 9.11
N ALA A 432 -3.34 -28.61 8.66
CA ALA A 432 -3.18 -27.46 9.53
C ALA A 432 -4.51 -27.08 10.23
N GLY A 433 -4.47 -26.90 11.55
CA GLY A 433 -5.58 -26.40 12.36
C GLY A 433 -5.62 -24.87 12.32
N ILE A 434 -6.61 -24.31 11.61
CA ILE A 434 -6.68 -22.88 11.32
C ILE A 434 -7.96 -22.28 11.90
N ILE A 435 -7.81 -21.20 12.67
CA ILE A 435 -8.94 -20.40 13.17
C ILE A 435 -8.87 -19.04 12.51
N LEU A 436 -9.92 -18.70 11.76
CA LEU A 436 -10.13 -17.37 11.20
C LEU A 436 -11.06 -16.61 12.15
N SER A 437 -10.63 -15.43 12.60
CA SER A 437 -11.41 -14.55 13.46
C SER A 437 -11.39 -13.14 12.90
N GLY A 438 -12.55 -12.48 12.95
CA GLY A 438 -12.74 -11.17 12.35
C GLY A 438 -14.05 -10.53 12.77
N ALA A 439 -14.12 -9.21 12.75
CA ALA A 439 -15.30 -8.46 13.20
C ALA A 439 -16.40 -8.40 12.12
N SER A 440 -16.03 -8.59 10.85
CA SER A 440 -16.94 -8.51 9.70
C SER A 440 -16.66 -9.59 8.66
N LEU A 441 -16.89 -10.86 9.02
CA LEU A 441 -16.74 -12.01 8.11
C LEU A 441 -18.08 -12.52 7.53
N SER A 442 -19.18 -12.37 8.27
CA SER A 442 -20.49 -12.85 7.85
C SER A 442 -21.34 -11.74 7.23
N VAL A 443 -22.06 -12.08 6.16
CA VAL A 443 -23.10 -11.26 5.54
C VAL A 443 -24.43 -11.96 5.79
N ASP A 444 -25.40 -11.26 6.38
CA ASP A 444 -26.70 -11.82 6.77
C ASP A 444 -26.57 -13.15 7.55
N ASN A 445 -25.68 -13.15 8.55
CA ASN A 445 -25.32 -14.32 9.37
C ASN A 445 -24.79 -15.55 8.60
N ASN A 446 -24.44 -15.39 7.32
CA ASN A 446 -23.87 -16.43 6.48
C ASN A 446 -22.40 -16.13 6.12
N PHE A 447 -21.57 -17.17 6.12
CA PHE A 447 -20.15 -17.10 5.76
C PHE A 447 -19.88 -17.50 4.31
N SER A 448 -20.89 -17.81 3.51
CA SER A 448 -20.77 -18.25 2.10
C SER A 448 -19.92 -17.29 1.27
N PHE A 449 -20.15 -15.99 1.40
CA PHE A 449 -19.40 -14.96 0.67
C PHE A 449 -17.90 -14.98 1.03
N CYS A 450 -17.57 -15.01 2.33
CA CYS A 450 -16.18 -15.06 2.80
C CYS A 450 -15.50 -16.38 2.45
N ARG A 451 -16.22 -17.52 2.55
CA ARG A 451 -15.73 -18.83 2.12
C ARG A 451 -15.39 -18.86 0.65
N GLY A 452 -16.26 -18.33 -0.21
CA GLY A 452 -15.99 -18.17 -1.65
C GLY A 452 -14.68 -17.43 -1.90
N ARG A 453 -14.48 -16.30 -1.23
CA ARG A 453 -13.26 -15.50 -1.40
C ARG A 453 -11.99 -16.20 -0.93
N PHE A 454 -12.08 -17.03 0.10
CA PHE A 454 -10.94 -17.82 0.59
C PHE A 454 -10.79 -19.17 -0.13
N GLY A 455 -11.72 -19.52 -1.03
CA GLY A 455 -11.78 -20.80 -1.71
C GLY A 455 -12.27 -21.96 -0.83
N LEU A 456 -12.86 -21.68 0.33
CA LEU A 456 -13.33 -22.65 1.33
C LEU A 456 -14.79 -23.08 1.11
N GLU A 457 -15.28 -23.03 -0.13
CA GLU A 457 -16.69 -23.28 -0.48
C GLU A 457 -17.11 -24.73 -0.19
N ASN A 458 -16.20 -25.66 -0.44
CA ASN A 458 -16.43 -27.10 -0.28
C ASN A 458 -16.02 -27.62 1.10
N ASP A 459 -15.42 -26.77 1.94
CA ASP A 459 -14.88 -27.14 3.22
C ASP A 459 -15.95 -27.03 4.33
N VAL A 460 -16.06 -28.09 5.13
CA VAL A 460 -16.96 -28.10 6.30
C VAL A 460 -16.24 -27.45 7.47
N CYS A 461 -16.29 -26.13 7.53
CA CYS A 461 -15.75 -25.36 8.65
C CYS A 461 -16.86 -25.09 9.69
N PRO A 462 -16.66 -25.41 10.99
CA PRO A 462 -17.48 -24.85 12.05
C PRO A 462 -17.40 -23.31 11.96
N ALA A 463 -18.55 -22.65 11.88
CA ALA A 463 -18.62 -21.21 11.81
C ALA A 463 -19.57 -20.70 12.90
N LEU A 464 -19.12 -19.65 13.60
CA LEU A 464 -19.88 -19.00 14.65
C LEU A 464 -19.90 -17.50 14.36
N SER A 465 -21.09 -16.96 14.17
CA SER A 465 -21.31 -15.51 14.17
C SER A 465 -21.89 -15.15 15.53
N VAL A 466 -21.21 -14.26 16.25
CA VAL A 466 -21.75 -13.66 17.47
C VAL A 466 -22.41 -12.35 17.06
N VAL A 467 -23.74 -12.30 17.15
CA VAL A 467 -24.50 -11.06 16.97
C VAL A 467 -24.52 -10.35 18.32
N THR A 468 -23.96 -9.14 18.39
CA THR A 468 -24.06 -8.30 19.58
C THR A 468 -25.40 -7.55 19.59
N GLU A 469 -25.98 -7.42 20.78
CA GLU A 469 -27.24 -6.72 21.02
C GLU A 469 -26.93 -5.34 21.60
N HIS A 470 -27.35 -4.28 20.91
CA HIS A 470 -27.14 -2.87 21.28
C HIS A 470 -28.46 -2.08 21.27
N HIS A 471 -29.60 -2.75 21.51
CA HIS A 471 -30.92 -2.13 21.41
C HIS A 471 -31.15 -0.99 22.41
N GLU A 472 -30.45 -0.98 23.54
CA GLU A 472 -30.59 0.05 24.60
C GLU A 472 -29.61 1.22 24.44
N GLN A 473 -28.54 1.02 23.68
CA GLN A 473 -27.43 1.95 23.54
C GLN A 473 -27.42 2.65 22.18
N THR A 474 -27.83 1.99 21.11
CA THR A 474 -27.72 2.55 19.76
C THR A 474 -29.06 2.64 19.05
N LEU A 475 -29.37 3.84 18.56
CA LEU A 475 -30.49 4.12 17.66
C LEU A 475 -29.99 4.18 16.21
N LEU A 476 -30.54 3.35 15.34
CA LEU A 476 -30.36 3.42 13.90
C LEU A 476 -31.53 4.19 13.27
N TYR A 477 -31.25 5.37 12.71
CA TYR A 477 -32.24 6.19 12.02
C TYR A 477 -32.09 6.08 10.50
N LEU A 478 -33.19 5.76 9.82
CA LEU A 478 -33.29 5.62 8.37
C LEU A 478 -34.28 6.67 7.80
N PRO A 479 -33.80 7.75 7.16
CA PRO A 479 -34.67 8.74 6.57
C PRO A 479 -35.42 8.19 5.35
N ASN A 480 -36.74 8.42 5.27
CA ASN A 480 -37.59 7.86 4.21
C ASN A 480 -37.98 8.87 3.10
N ASP A 481 -37.79 10.16 3.33
CA ASP A 481 -38.19 11.27 2.47
C ASP A 481 -37.01 11.93 1.72
N VAL A 482 -35.84 11.28 1.69
CA VAL A 482 -34.62 11.80 1.04
C VAL A 482 -34.49 11.35 -0.42
N PRO A 483 -33.78 12.12 -1.27
CA PRO A 483 -33.41 11.66 -2.61
C PRO A 483 -32.48 10.44 -2.52
N GLU A 484 -32.50 9.56 -3.53
CA GLU A 484 -31.43 8.55 -3.66
C GLU A 484 -30.09 9.24 -4.02
N PRO A 485 -28.92 8.66 -3.66
CA PRO A 485 -27.61 9.30 -3.84
C PRO A 485 -27.21 9.75 -5.25
N ASN A 486 -27.88 9.24 -6.29
CA ASN A 486 -27.62 9.61 -7.69
C ASN A 486 -28.63 10.66 -8.22
N MET A 487 -29.60 11.08 -7.41
CA MET A 487 -30.62 12.05 -7.81
C MET A 487 -30.12 13.49 -7.62
N PRO A 488 -30.60 14.45 -8.45
CA PRO A 488 -30.36 15.86 -8.19
C PRO A 488 -30.87 16.25 -6.80
N GLN A 489 -30.29 17.29 -6.21
CA GLN A 489 -30.61 17.81 -4.86
C GLN A 489 -30.18 16.93 -3.66
N TYR A 490 -29.70 15.70 -3.88
CA TYR A 490 -29.20 14.85 -2.80
C TYR A 490 -28.17 15.55 -1.90
N GLN A 491 -27.14 16.14 -2.51
CA GLN A 491 -26.06 16.83 -1.79
C GLN A 491 -26.60 18.00 -0.94
N ARG A 492 -27.53 18.78 -1.49
CA ARG A 492 -28.16 19.90 -0.78
C ARG A 492 -28.99 19.43 0.41
N SER A 493 -29.80 18.39 0.22
CA SER A 493 -30.61 17.78 1.28
C SER A 493 -29.72 17.20 2.40
N LEU A 494 -28.60 16.58 2.05
CA LEU A 494 -27.59 16.12 3.00
C LEU A 494 -27.01 17.29 3.81
N ASP A 495 -26.57 18.36 3.14
CA ASP A 495 -25.94 19.51 3.81
C ASP A 495 -26.94 20.23 4.75
N GLU A 496 -28.19 20.39 4.33
CA GLU A 496 -29.27 20.96 5.16
C GLU A 496 -29.54 20.09 6.41
N MET A 497 -29.61 18.76 6.23
CA MET A 497 -29.77 17.81 7.34
C MET A 497 -28.59 17.88 8.32
N LEU A 498 -27.36 17.90 7.80
CA LEU A 498 -26.16 17.99 8.63
C LEU A 498 -26.14 19.26 9.48
N ILE A 499 -26.54 20.41 8.92
CA ILE A 499 -26.62 21.67 9.67
C ILE A 499 -27.65 21.58 10.79
N GLN A 500 -28.84 21.03 10.52
CA GLN A 500 -29.90 20.88 11.51
C GLN A 500 -29.48 19.95 12.65
N LEU A 501 -28.96 18.78 12.30
CA LEU A 501 -28.55 17.76 13.28
C LEU A 501 -27.35 18.22 14.12
N ALA A 502 -26.34 18.81 13.48
CA ALA A 502 -25.18 19.40 14.16
C ALA A 502 -25.55 20.46 15.19
N THR A 503 -26.54 21.28 14.85
CA THR A 503 -26.99 22.35 15.74
C THR A 503 -27.75 21.79 16.94
N ALA A 504 -28.61 20.79 16.72
CA ALA A 504 -29.37 20.15 17.79
C ALA A 504 -28.48 19.38 18.78
N LEU A 505 -27.41 18.75 18.28
CA LEU A 505 -26.49 17.95 19.09
C LEU A 505 -25.29 18.75 19.63
N GLU A 506 -25.18 20.04 19.30
CA GLU A 506 -24.02 20.89 19.59
C GLU A 506 -22.66 20.32 19.13
N GLY A 507 -22.66 19.51 18.06
CA GLY A 507 -21.49 18.81 17.54
C GLY A 507 -21.38 17.35 17.98
N GLN A 508 -20.16 16.86 18.21
CA GLN A 508 -19.82 15.46 18.51
C GLN A 508 -20.26 14.45 17.44
N MET A 509 -20.15 14.86 16.18
CA MET A 509 -20.55 14.04 15.05
C MET A 509 -19.38 13.60 14.19
N ALA A 510 -19.47 12.38 13.66
CA ALA A 510 -18.58 11.88 12.62
C ALA A 510 -19.40 11.59 11.36
N ILE A 511 -19.05 12.23 10.24
CA ILE A 511 -19.74 12.07 8.95
C ILE A 511 -18.81 11.35 7.98
N LEU A 512 -19.30 10.24 7.43
CA LEU A 512 -18.55 9.37 6.54
C LEU A 512 -19.05 9.50 5.10
N TYR A 513 -18.12 9.86 4.22
CA TYR A 513 -18.33 10.01 2.80
C TYR A 513 -17.65 8.88 2.01
N THR A 514 -18.22 8.52 0.87
CA THR A 514 -17.61 7.59 -0.08
C THR A 514 -16.73 8.29 -1.12
N SER A 515 -16.62 9.62 -1.08
CA SER A 515 -15.86 10.44 -2.04
C SER A 515 -15.30 11.70 -1.40
N HIS A 516 -14.04 12.01 -1.69
CA HIS A 516 -13.40 13.28 -1.30
C HIS A 516 -14.07 14.50 -1.93
N ALA A 517 -14.64 14.36 -3.14
CA ALA A 517 -15.34 15.46 -3.79
C ALA A 517 -16.63 15.82 -3.02
N ALA A 518 -17.40 14.81 -2.61
CA ALA A 518 -18.60 15.01 -1.79
C ALA A 518 -18.25 15.63 -0.42
N LEU A 519 -17.20 15.13 0.23
CA LEU A 519 -16.69 15.69 1.48
C LEU A 519 -16.33 17.18 1.33
N ARG A 520 -15.55 17.53 0.30
CA ARG A 520 -15.13 18.92 0.05
C ARG A 520 -16.32 19.84 -0.23
N SER A 521 -17.31 19.34 -0.97
CA SER A 521 -18.54 20.08 -1.26
C SER A 521 -19.32 20.37 0.03
N SER A 522 -19.60 19.35 0.85
CA SER A 522 -20.26 19.53 2.14
C SER A 522 -19.45 20.42 3.09
N TYR A 523 -18.13 20.25 3.13
CA TYR A 523 -17.25 21.05 3.97
C TYR A 523 -17.39 22.55 3.67
N ALA A 524 -17.35 22.93 2.40
CA ALA A 524 -17.49 24.32 1.97
C ALA A 524 -18.87 24.91 2.29
N ALA A 525 -19.93 24.10 2.20
CA ALA A 525 -21.31 24.53 2.47
C ALA A 525 -21.63 24.63 3.97
N VAL A 526 -21.18 23.66 4.76
CA VAL A 526 -21.57 23.49 6.16
C VAL A 526 -20.67 24.26 7.12
N LYS A 527 -19.36 24.37 6.84
CA LYS A 527 -18.38 25.02 7.73
C LYS A 527 -18.77 26.46 8.12
N PRO A 528 -19.09 27.38 7.19
CA PRO A 528 -19.39 28.77 7.56
C PRO A 528 -20.60 28.90 8.49
N VAL A 529 -21.61 28.04 8.31
CA VAL A 529 -22.85 28.08 9.09
C VAL A 529 -22.63 27.53 10.49
N LEU A 530 -21.88 26.43 10.62
CA LEU A 530 -21.64 25.77 11.92
C LEU A 530 -20.59 26.48 12.77
N GLU A 531 -19.53 27.03 12.15
CA GLU A 531 -18.55 27.83 12.89
C GLU A 531 -19.16 29.13 13.41
N GLY A 532 -20.10 29.73 12.68
CA GLY A 532 -20.91 30.85 13.17
C GLY A 532 -21.76 30.51 14.41
N ARG A 533 -21.97 29.22 14.69
CA ARG A 533 -22.66 28.69 15.88
C ARG A 533 -21.70 28.13 16.93
N GLY A 534 -20.39 28.32 16.75
CA GLY A 534 -19.35 27.85 17.67
C GLY A 534 -19.04 26.35 17.58
N ILE A 535 -19.40 25.69 16.47
CA ILE A 535 -19.10 24.28 16.22
C ILE A 535 -17.97 24.20 15.18
N LEU A 536 -16.86 23.57 15.57
CA LEU A 536 -15.69 23.40 14.70
C LEU A 536 -15.93 22.28 13.68
N VAL A 537 -15.65 22.56 12.40
CA VAL A 537 -15.77 21.56 11.32
C VAL A 537 -14.40 21.21 10.78
N LEU A 538 -14.05 19.92 10.82
CA LEU A 538 -12.77 19.38 10.42
C LEU A 538 -12.92 18.43 9.23
N GLY A 539 -12.23 18.69 8.13
CA GLY A 539 -12.25 17.87 6.92
C GLY A 539 -10.95 17.12 6.67
N GLN A 540 -11.03 15.81 6.44
CA GLN A 540 -9.88 15.00 6.04
C GLN A 540 -9.24 15.50 4.75
N GLY A 541 -7.92 15.71 4.80
CA GLY A 541 -7.15 16.21 3.66
C GLY A 541 -7.34 17.71 3.39
N ILE A 542 -8.05 18.41 4.27
CA ILE A 542 -8.18 19.88 4.28
C ILE A 542 -7.53 20.43 5.55
N ASP A 543 -8.00 20.00 6.73
CA ASP A 543 -7.53 20.49 8.04
C ASP A 543 -6.46 19.61 8.68
N GLY A 544 -6.16 18.45 8.10
CA GLY A 544 -5.11 17.55 8.61
C GLY A 544 -5.26 16.10 8.19
N SER A 545 -4.36 15.28 8.71
CA SER A 545 -4.41 13.81 8.61
C SER A 545 -5.48 13.22 9.54
N PRO A 546 -6.01 12.01 9.26
CA PRO A 546 -7.03 11.39 10.11
C PRO A 546 -6.68 11.34 11.59
N ARG A 547 -5.43 10.98 11.93
CA ARG A 547 -4.96 10.93 13.32
C ARG A 547 -5.06 12.29 14.02
N GLN A 548 -4.67 13.37 13.32
CA GLN A 548 -4.77 14.73 13.87
C GLN A 548 -6.23 15.12 14.10
N LEU A 549 -7.12 14.79 13.16
CA LEU A 549 -8.55 15.13 13.30
C LEU A 549 -9.18 14.43 14.50
N TRP A 550 -8.88 13.15 14.71
CA TRP A 550 -9.36 12.40 15.88
C TRP A 550 -8.78 12.89 17.21
N GLN A 551 -7.54 13.35 17.22
CA GLN A 551 -6.93 13.98 18.39
C GLN A 551 -7.67 15.27 18.78
N VAL A 552 -8.03 16.10 17.80
CA VAL A 552 -8.84 17.31 18.04
C VAL A 552 -10.25 16.94 18.49
N PHE A 553 -10.89 15.98 17.83
CA PHE A 553 -12.22 15.49 18.22
C PHE A 553 -12.28 14.97 19.66
N SER A 554 -11.23 14.28 20.11
CA SER A 554 -11.16 13.74 21.48
C SER A 554 -10.85 14.80 22.54
N SER A 555 -10.33 15.97 22.14
CA SER A 555 -9.94 17.05 23.07
C SER A 555 -10.97 18.17 23.17
N GLN A 556 -11.91 18.27 22.23
CA GLN A 556 -12.90 19.34 22.16
C GLN A 556 -14.31 18.79 22.05
N GLY A 557 -15.27 19.41 22.75
CA GLY A 557 -16.67 18.96 22.76
C GLY A 557 -17.45 19.33 21.50
N LYS A 558 -17.33 20.55 20.97
CA LYS A 558 -18.16 21.05 19.86
C LYS A 558 -17.50 20.86 18.50
N VAL A 559 -17.21 19.60 18.14
CA VAL A 559 -16.48 19.27 16.90
C VAL A 559 -17.28 18.34 16.01
N ILE A 560 -17.17 18.57 14.71
CA ILE A 560 -17.65 17.70 13.65
C ILE A 560 -16.50 17.31 12.76
N VAL A 561 -16.39 16.01 12.50
CA VAL A 561 -15.33 15.46 11.66
C VAL A 561 -15.93 14.85 10.40
N LEU A 562 -15.43 15.28 9.26
CA LEU A 562 -15.78 14.78 7.94
C LEU A 562 -14.62 13.89 7.43
N GLY A 563 -14.91 12.63 7.15
CA GLY A 563 -13.93 11.65 6.72
C GLY A 563 -14.38 10.81 5.52
N THR A 564 -13.43 10.20 4.82
CA THR A 564 -13.66 9.31 3.67
C THR A 564 -12.85 8.02 3.77
N GLY A 565 -13.40 6.93 3.22
CA GLY A 565 -12.66 5.67 3.02
C GLY A 565 -11.98 5.17 4.30
N ASN A 566 -10.67 4.96 4.27
CA ASN A 566 -9.89 4.41 5.40
C ASN A 566 -9.76 5.37 6.62
N PHE A 567 -10.56 6.44 6.68
CA PHE A 567 -10.59 7.37 7.80
C PHE A 567 -10.72 6.67 9.14
N TRP A 568 -11.52 5.59 9.22
CA TRP A 568 -11.74 4.81 10.44
C TRP A 568 -10.73 3.67 10.66
N ASP A 569 -10.08 3.16 9.61
CA ASP A 569 -9.04 2.13 9.74
C ASP A 569 -7.75 2.71 10.34
N THR A 570 -7.54 4.02 10.18
CA THR A 570 -6.35 4.73 10.66
C THR A 570 -6.47 5.24 12.09
N VAL A 571 -7.63 5.04 12.72
CA VAL A 571 -7.90 5.44 14.11
C VAL A 571 -7.43 4.32 15.03
N GLY A 572 -6.63 4.68 16.02
CA GLY A 572 -6.30 3.78 17.13
C GLY A 572 -7.52 3.52 18.01
N GLU A 573 -7.29 3.13 19.26
CA GLU A 573 -8.38 3.04 20.26
C GLU A 573 -9.07 4.40 20.39
N ILE A 574 -10.34 4.47 19.98
CA ILE A 574 -11.18 5.65 20.17
C ILE A 574 -11.61 5.67 21.62
N ASN A 575 -11.07 6.61 22.40
CA ASN A 575 -11.47 6.78 23.79
C ASN A 575 -12.86 7.40 23.96
N GLN A 576 -13.38 8.06 22.91
CA GLN A 576 -14.69 8.70 22.93
C GLN A 576 -15.45 8.47 21.62
N VAL A 577 -16.45 7.61 21.69
CA VAL A 577 -17.39 7.32 20.61
C VAL A 577 -18.20 8.59 20.26
N PRO A 578 -18.34 8.94 18.96
CA PRO A 578 -19.21 10.04 18.53
C PRO A 578 -20.66 9.86 19.01
N VAL A 579 -21.32 10.96 19.37
CA VAL A 579 -22.73 10.95 19.77
C VAL A 579 -23.62 10.57 18.59
N CYS A 580 -23.28 11.07 17.40
CA CYS A 580 -23.95 10.68 16.17
C CYS A 580 -22.94 10.37 15.05
N THR A 581 -23.08 9.19 14.46
CA THR A 581 -22.33 8.80 13.26
C THR A 581 -23.25 8.82 12.05
N VAL A 582 -22.90 9.60 11.03
CA VAL A 582 -23.67 9.70 9.78
C VAL A 582 -22.93 8.99 8.66
N ILE A 583 -23.53 7.96 8.08
CA ILE A 583 -23.06 7.36 6.83
C ILE A 583 -23.84 7.99 5.69
N THR A 584 -23.16 8.80 4.89
CA THR A 584 -23.84 9.53 3.81
C THR A 584 -24.35 8.57 2.75
N ARG A 585 -23.52 7.66 2.25
CA ARG A 585 -23.86 6.72 1.18
C ARG A 585 -23.31 5.33 1.48
N LEU A 586 -24.00 4.28 1.04
CA LEU A 586 -23.46 2.93 1.11
C LEU A 586 -22.10 2.83 0.40
N PRO A 587 -21.06 2.26 1.05
CA PRO A 587 -19.70 2.17 0.54
C PRO A 587 -19.53 1.07 -0.53
N MET A 588 -20.36 1.13 -1.56
CA MET A 588 -20.32 0.22 -2.71
C MET A 588 -18.96 0.33 -3.42
N PRO A 589 -18.31 -0.79 -3.75
CA PRO A 589 -17.09 -0.76 -4.54
C PRO A 589 -17.35 -0.18 -5.94
N VAL A 590 -16.33 0.46 -6.52
CA VAL A 590 -16.43 1.07 -7.85
C VAL A 590 -16.06 0.00 -8.89
N LEU A 591 -17.02 -0.42 -9.72
CA LEU A 591 -16.81 -1.47 -10.72
C LEU A 591 -15.89 -1.05 -11.89
N ASN A 592 -15.55 0.23 -12.00
CA ASN A 592 -14.55 0.72 -12.97
C ASN A 592 -13.11 0.61 -12.44
N ASP A 593 -12.91 0.25 -11.16
CA ASP A 593 -11.60 -0.02 -10.61
C ASP A 593 -11.09 -1.38 -11.13
N PRO A 594 -9.92 -1.46 -11.81
CA PRO A 594 -9.53 -2.67 -12.54
C PRO A 594 -9.47 -3.96 -11.69
N PRO A 595 -8.96 -3.95 -10.45
CA PRO A 595 -9.02 -5.12 -9.56
C PRO A 595 -10.44 -5.57 -9.23
N ILE A 596 -11.35 -4.64 -8.94
CA ILE A 596 -12.75 -4.97 -8.65
C ILE A 596 -13.47 -5.43 -9.92
N ALA A 597 -13.22 -4.78 -11.06
CA ALA A 597 -13.78 -5.16 -12.35
C ALA A 597 -13.39 -6.60 -12.72
N ALA A 598 -12.11 -6.94 -12.56
CA ALA A 598 -11.63 -8.30 -12.82
C ALA A 598 -12.29 -9.34 -11.90
N ARG A 599 -12.55 -8.99 -10.62
CA ARG A 599 -13.34 -9.87 -9.73
C ARG A 599 -14.78 -9.99 -10.18
N ALA A 600 -15.39 -8.89 -10.60
CA ALA A 600 -16.78 -8.82 -11.02
C ALA A 600 -17.05 -9.70 -12.25
N ASP A 601 -16.07 -9.87 -13.14
CA ASP A 601 -16.18 -10.73 -14.32
C ASP A 601 -16.43 -12.22 -13.97
N HIS A 602 -16.13 -12.66 -12.74
CA HIS A 602 -16.40 -14.03 -12.27
C HIS A 602 -17.83 -14.26 -11.78
N TYR A 603 -18.64 -13.21 -11.65
CA TYR A 603 -19.99 -13.29 -11.10
C TYR A 603 -21.03 -12.94 -12.17
N SER A 604 -22.06 -13.79 -12.30
CA SER A 604 -23.19 -13.51 -13.21
C SER A 604 -24.05 -12.35 -12.71
N ASP A 605 -24.26 -12.27 -11.39
CA ASP A 605 -24.91 -11.15 -10.72
C ASP A 605 -23.91 -10.40 -9.84
N GLN A 606 -23.21 -9.45 -10.46
CA GLN A 606 -22.19 -8.62 -9.82
C GLN A 606 -22.74 -7.77 -8.66
N LEU A 607 -24.04 -7.45 -8.68
CA LEU A 607 -24.65 -6.63 -7.64
C LEU A 607 -24.83 -7.45 -6.36
N HIS A 608 -25.54 -8.57 -6.44
CA HIS A 608 -25.90 -9.36 -5.26
C HIS A 608 -24.77 -10.28 -4.79
N GLN A 609 -23.91 -10.76 -5.70
CA GLN A 609 -22.86 -11.73 -5.34
C GLN A 609 -21.54 -11.06 -4.92
N LEU A 610 -21.29 -9.80 -5.31
CA LEU A 610 -20.05 -9.09 -5.01
C LEU A 610 -20.28 -7.72 -4.36
N THR A 611 -20.96 -6.81 -5.05
CA THR A 611 -21.02 -5.39 -4.68
C THR A 611 -21.73 -5.17 -3.33
N VAL A 612 -22.91 -5.75 -3.16
CA VAL A 612 -23.71 -5.66 -1.92
C VAL A 612 -23.01 -6.32 -0.73
N PRO A 613 -22.51 -7.57 -0.83
CA PRO A 613 -21.74 -8.19 0.24
C PRO A 613 -20.51 -7.36 0.67
N VAL A 614 -19.70 -6.88 -0.28
CA VAL A 614 -18.53 -6.04 0.02
C VAL A 614 -18.94 -4.75 0.73
N ALA A 615 -20.00 -4.09 0.27
CA ALA A 615 -20.51 -2.87 0.90
C ALA A 615 -21.02 -3.13 2.32
N SER A 616 -21.72 -4.25 2.54
CA SER A 616 -22.24 -4.66 3.85
C SER A 616 -21.12 -4.91 4.84
N LEU A 617 -20.06 -5.61 4.43
CA LEU A 617 -18.88 -5.86 5.27
C LEU A 617 -18.12 -4.57 5.57
N ARG A 618 -17.92 -3.70 4.58
CA ARG A 618 -17.28 -2.38 4.78
C ARG A 618 -18.06 -1.51 5.76
N LEU A 619 -19.38 -1.47 5.64
CA LEU A 619 -20.25 -0.74 6.56
C LEU A 619 -20.17 -1.31 7.98
N ARG A 620 -20.27 -2.65 8.13
CA ARG A 620 -20.14 -3.31 9.43
C ARG A 620 -18.78 -3.02 10.08
N ARG A 621 -17.69 -3.11 9.31
CA ARG A 621 -16.32 -2.78 9.78
C ARG A 621 -16.21 -1.33 10.26
N ALA A 622 -16.78 -0.38 9.51
CA ALA A 622 -16.78 1.03 9.89
C ALA A 622 -17.55 1.27 11.20
N LEU A 623 -18.76 0.70 11.32
CA LEU A 623 -19.60 0.86 12.52
C LEU A 623 -19.02 0.14 13.75
N ASN A 624 -18.36 -1.01 13.57
CA ASN A 624 -17.69 -1.72 14.67
C ASN A 624 -16.61 -0.90 15.38
N ARG A 625 -16.03 0.09 14.70
CA ARG A 625 -15.05 1.01 15.30
C ARG A 625 -15.68 2.26 15.88
N LEU A 626 -16.82 2.70 15.35
CA LEU A 626 -17.34 4.06 15.57
C LEU A 626 -18.61 4.12 16.40
N ALA A 627 -19.38 3.04 16.49
CA ALA A 627 -20.78 3.15 16.89
C ALA A 627 -21.17 2.30 18.09
N TRP A 628 -20.42 1.26 18.44
CA TRP A 628 -20.83 0.41 19.56
C TRP A 628 -20.20 0.88 20.87
N SER A 629 -21.04 1.20 21.85
CA SER A 629 -20.63 1.57 23.20
C SER A 629 -21.44 0.75 24.19
N ASP A 630 -20.78 0.27 25.24
CA ASP A 630 -21.44 -0.46 26.33
C ASP A 630 -22.03 0.48 27.39
N SER A 631 -21.68 1.77 27.36
CA SER A 631 -21.96 2.71 28.47
C SER A 631 -22.76 3.95 28.07
N ARG A 632 -22.68 4.40 26.82
CA ARG A 632 -23.33 5.65 26.37
C ARG A 632 -24.29 5.39 25.23
N ARG A 633 -25.42 6.09 25.27
CA ARG A 633 -26.32 6.13 24.12
C ARG A 633 -25.72 6.93 22.97
N ASN A 634 -25.91 6.43 21.76
CA ASN A 634 -25.53 7.11 20.52
C ASN A 634 -26.56 6.84 19.42
N ALA A 635 -26.40 7.54 18.30
CA ALA A 635 -27.22 7.36 17.12
C ALA A 635 -26.37 7.14 15.86
N ILE A 636 -26.86 6.28 14.97
CA ILE A 636 -26.34 6.06 13.63
C ILE A 636 -27.39 6.55 12.64
N VAL A 637 -27.01 7.40 11.71
CA VAL A 637 -27.87 7.83 10.60
C VAL A 637 -27.33 7.24 9.30
N LEU A 638 -28.11 6.41 8.61
CA LEU A 638 -27.77 5.94 7.27
C LEU A 638 -28.56 6.75 6.25
N PHE A 639 -27.93 7.78 5.67
CA PHE A 639 -28.58 8.73 4.75
C PHE A 639 -28.70 8.17 3.31
N ASP A 640 -29.11 6.91 3.16
CA ASP A 640 -29.19 6.24 1.86
C ASP A 640 -30.55 5.55 1.69
N ARG A 641 -31.46 6.18 0.96
CA ARG A 641 -32.82 5.65 0.71
C ARG A 641 -32.83 4.28 0.05
N ARG A 642 -31.74 3.87 -0.61
CA ARG A 642 -31.62 2.55 -1.24
C ARG A 642 -31.73 1.40 -0.24
N LEU A 643 -31.45 1.65 1.05
CA LEU A 643 -31.69 0.68 2.13
C LEU A 643 -33.17 0.37 2.35
N LEU A 644 -34.06 1.30 1.99
CA LEU A 644 -35.51 1.13 2.10
C LEU A 644 -36.14 0.81 0.74
N SER A 645 -35.62 1.37 -0.36
CA SER A 645 -36.22 1.25 -1.70
C SER A 645 -35.77 0.03 -2.50
N LYS A 646 -34.64 -0.61 -2.17
CA LYS A 646 -34.08 -1.74 -2.92
C LYS A 646 -34.14 -3.03 -2.12
N GLU A 647 -34.31 -4.15 -2.81
CA GLU A 647 -34.44 -5.49 -2.21
C GLU A 647 -33.23 -5.86 -1.32
N TYR A 648 -32.03 -5.52 -1.78
CA TYR A 648 -30.78 -5.77 -1.04
C TYR A 648 -30.65 -4.97 0.27
N GLY A 649 -31.50 -3.97 0.51
CA GLY A 649 -31.45 -3.16 1.73
C GLY A 649 -31.61 -4.00 2.99
N SER A 650 -32.48 -5.02 2.93
CA SER A 650 -32.70 -5.99 4.00
C SER A 650 -31.43 -6.76 4.37
N THR A 651 -30.69 -7.28 3.37
CA THR A 651 -29.42 -7.98 3.55
C THR A 651 -28.37 -7.11 4.25
N VAL A 652 -28.29 -5.82 3.89
CA VAL A 652 -27.36 -4.89 4.52
C VAL A 652 -27.74 -4.68 5.99
N LEU A 653 -29.02 -4.43 6.28
CA LEU A 653 -29.50 -4.18 7.64
C LEU A 653 -29.35 -5.40 8.56
N HIS A 654 -29.64 -6.61 8.07
CA HIS A 654 -29.46 -7.84 8.84
C HIS A 654 -27.99 -8.20 9.11
N THR A 655 -27.07 -7.66 8.32
CA THR A 655 -25.62 -7.83 8.53
C THR A 655 -25.12 -7.00 9.71
N LEU A 656 -25.83 -5.94 10.09
CA LEU A 656 -25.46 -5.08 11.21
C LEU A 656 -25.86 -5.70 12.56
N PRO A 657 -25.15 -5.35 13.65
CA PRO A 657 -25.61 -5.65 15.00
C PRO A 657 -27.04 -5.18 15.25
N ARG A 658 -27.74 -5.90 16.12
CA ARG A 658 -29.13 -5.59 16.46
C ARG A 658 -29.16 -4.34 17.32
N CYS A 659 -29.93 -3.36 16.87
CA CYS A 659 -30.06 -2.05 17.50
C CYS A 659 -31.50 -1.55 17.32
N SER A 660 -31.89 -0.54 18.09
CA SER A 660 -33.22 0.06 17.96
C SER A 660 -33.31 0.79 16.62
N GLN A 661 -34.29 0.47 15.78
CA GLN A 661 -34.43 1.05 14.44
C GLN A 661 -35.64 1.99 14.36
N ARG A 662 -35.47 3.17 13.77
CA ARG A 662 -36.57 4.10 13.48
C ARG A 662 -36.48 4.58 12.03
N GLN A 663 -37.62 4.62 11.37
CA GLN A 663 -37.79 5.14 10.01
C GLN A 663 -38.67 6.38 10.08
N GLY A 664 -38.27 7.48 9.46
CA GLY A 664 -39.01 8.74 9.55
C GLY A 664 -38.51 9.83 8.63
N ALA A 665 -39.18 10.98 8.65
CA ALA A 665 -38.80 12.14 7.85
C ALA A 665 -37.53 12.81 8.38
N VAL A 666 -36.75 13.48 7.53
CA VAL A 666 -35.55 14.21 7.95
C VAL A 666 -35.88 15.33 8.94
N SER A 667 -37.03 15.99 8.81
CA SER A 667 -37.44 17.09 9.69
C SER A 667 -37.58 16.68 11.16
N HIS A 668 -37.99 15.45 11.45
CA HIS A 668 -38.18 14.94 12.82
C HIS A 668 -36.94 14.26 13.38
N MET A 669 -35.89 14.09 12.56
CA MET A 669 -34.67 13.37 12.93
C MET A 669 -33.94 14.01 14.12
N PRO A 670 -33.70 15.35 14.18
CA PRO A 670 -32.96 15.93 15.29
C PRO A 670 -33.67 15.76 16.64
N GLU A 671 -34.99 15.93 16.68
CA GLU A 671 -35.82 15.76 17.88
C GLU A 671 -35.80 14.30 18.34
N THR A 672 -36.04 13.35 17.43
CA THR A 672 -36.05 11.91 17.73
C THR A 672 -34.70 11.43 18.28
N ILE A 673 -33.59 11.90 17.69
CA ILE A 673 -32.24 11.54 18.17
C ILE A 673 -31.95 12.19 19.51
N LEU A 674 -32.35 13.45 19.73
CA LEU A 674 -32.16 14.12 21.01
C LEU A 674 -32.91 13.37 22.12
N ASP A 675 -34.19 13.03 21.91
CA ASP A 675 -35.01 12.26 22.86
C ASP A 675 -34.44 10.88 23.18
N TRP A 676 -33.76 10.25 22.23
CA TRP A 676 -33.06 8.99 22.43
C TRP A 676 -31.89 9.15 23.39
N LEU A 677 -31.06 10.14 23.11
CA LEU A 677 -29.83 10.42 23.86
C LEU A 677 -30.11 10.89 25.29
N THR A 678 -31.17 11.67 25.50
CA THR A 678 -31.59 12.18 26.82
C THR A 678 -32.47 11.20 27.60
N ALA A 679 -32.92 10.12 26.97
CA ALA A 679 -33.89 9.17 27.54
C ALA A 679 -35.21 9.81 27.99
N SER A 680 -35.62 10.94 27.40
CA SER A 680 -36.82 11.70 27.79
C SER A 680 -38.12 11.22 27.14
N GLY A 681 -38.04 10.37 26.11
CA GLY A 681 -39.21 9.81 25.42
C GLY A 681 -39.68 8.45 25.97
N SER A 682 -40.96 8.12 25.80
CA SER A 682 -41.47 6.75 25.98
C SER A 682 -41.02 5.88 24.80
N TRP A 683 -39.97 5.09 25.01
CA TRP A 683 -39.44 4.15 24.02
C TRP A 683 -40.11 2.79 24.22
N GLU A 684 -41.33 2.63 23.69
CA GLU A 684 -41.97 1.32 23.46
C GLU A 684 -41.70 0.80 22.04
#